data_AF-A0AA39MVU9-F1
#
_entry.id   AF-A0AA39MVU9-F1
#
_cell.length_a   1.000
_cell.length_b   1.000
_cell.length_c   1.000
_cell.angle_alpha   90.00
_cell.angle_beta   90.00
_cell.angle_gamma   90.00
#
_symmetry.space_group_name_H-M   'P 1'
#
loop_
_entity.id
_entity.type
_entity.pdbx_description
1 polymer ?
#
loop_
_entity_poly.entity_id
_entity_poly.type
_entity_poly.pdbx_seq_one_letter_code
_entity_poly.pdbx_strand_id
1 'polypeptide(L)'
;MSHPATWPNTFFYPIGNTPPICLTQDLPPNIPADVLLLGCGDPRSILYTCFADLGAPRRKIDVTCCDIEPAVLARNVLLLTLFSDDEAGNFTSNIWEIFYHFYLDKASLDFLSDQCQRLVDLAESVGGYWERYLRTDVSIQGKRRLQTQFQSGMNKAAAKASEDSVVYNACRSAVPLWQEIGKIAPNHFKSYWKSGVTCTPLVASAPPSPHVNPTFVHSSKGHIFNVHYGTDPLVSFHLAATTPAVSNDHNRTLTAETVVIGAKLQFEQWSNAFRRSIAQSSITVRFFTGDAVHFCHALRHLSRTGHRATGIHISAWRGEKITFDEADYDIAALTAAPIAFNVIDTSNLTDHVGLLNVLSATIPLLRHDQLSMLQTESLTPLEEDPQNDFKECLCMPPSTFALLTGVVPVSYLSRFSTRFTMHGIASSSLMTSPSVSRQNLSWRRTDFDGSDGQKQRLSMEAHTLSDLLFKFYLKLFAVEASRDLMRNMTRTNMRRASAVHYVRRNYVWLLALIQDRVDTDWPRAMEILMDRIEDDKQLTMGMNYFQDLCCEMHKQKIFTVECLRYSDRYTSYKGVFRRWQTIPAVVCLVVEIPANALKPLKDRGESAGTPLFQCDIATGNMHNALVHSAIYLWQRRQHSRRRYHSRGSAGSIWDLTFGDVHVGSLRGYFVSIQQPRSSNSAFVQPWERQCCTAGFHHSEWTWRYTKRRYWTRNMSSSFVIGLDLRVRA
;
A
#
# COMPACT_ATOMS: atom_id res chain seq x y z
N MET A 1 -8.11 0.52 -10.10
CA MET A 1 -7.50 0.75 -8.78
C MET A 1 -7.84 -0.44 -7.86
N SER A 2 -6.96 -0.75 -6.91
CA SER A 2 -7.10 -1.84 -5.90
C SER A 2 -7.71 -1.32 -4.60
N HIS A 3 -7.49 -0.05 -4.30
CA HIS A 3 -8.08 0.72 -3.22
C HIS A 3 -8.40 2.13 -3.78
N PRO A 4 -9.09 3.01 -3.06
CA PRO A 4 -9.37 4.36 -3.55
C PRO A 4 -8.11 5.10 -4.03
N ALA A 5 -8.24 5.85 -5.12
CA ALA A 5 -7.15 6.68 -5.62
C ALA A 5 -6.94 7.87 -4.66
N THR A 6 -5.76 7.96 -4.04
CA THR A 6 -5.39 9.07 -3.17
C THR A 6 -4.31 9.92 -3.82
N TRP A 7 -4.24 11.19 -3.42
CA TRP A 7 -3.10 12.04 -3.77
C TRP A 7 -1.81 11.38 -3.25
N PRO A 8 -0.77 11.22 -4.09
CA PRO A 8 0.42 10.46 -3.73
C PRO A 8 1.30 11.33 -2.82
N ASN A 9 0.91 11.44 -1.56
CA ASN A 9 1.58 12.22 -0.53
C ASN A 9 2.15 11.33 0.57
N THR A 10 3.03 10.43 0.16
CA THR A 10 3.68 9.45 1.02
C THR A 10 5.10 9.88 1.36
N PHE A 11 5.55 9.47 2.55
CA PHE A 11 6.94 9.58 2.95
C PHE A 11 7.79 8.52 2.26
N PHE A 12 9.08 8.80 2.15
CA PHE A 12 10.09 7.84 1.76
C PHE A 12 10.55 7.07 3.01
N TYR A 13 10.49 5.73 2.96
CA TYR A 13 10.94 4.84 4.02
C TYR A 13 12.24 4.12 3.61
N PRO A 14 13.39 4.82 3.64
CA PRO A 14 14.69 4.27 3.19
C PRO A 14 15.22 3.13 4.07
N ILE A 15 14.72 3.05 5.30
CA ILE A 15 15.03 2.07 6.32
C ILE A 15 13.67 1.64 6.88
N GLY A 16 13.46 0.34 7.01
CA GLY A 16 12.19 -0.18 7.48
C GLY A 16 11.92 0.20 8.93
N ASN A 17 10.65 0.17 9.32
CA ASN A 17 10.15 0.65 10.61
C ASN A 17 9.73 -0.47 11.59
N THR A 18 10.15 -1.72 11.34
CA THR A 18 9.82 -2.92 12.12
C THR A 18 11.09 -3.71 12.44
N PRO A 19 11.15 -4.53 13.49
CA PRO A 19 12.30 -5.43 13.69
C PRO A 19 12.37 -6.46 12.55
N PRO A 20 13.59 -6.95 12.19
CA PRO A 20 13.74 -8.05 11.24
C PRO A 20 13.01 -9.31 11.74
N ILE A 21 12.53 -10.12 10.80
CA ILE A 21 11.92 -11.43 11.08
C ILE A 21 12.67 -12.52 10.31
N CYS A 22 12.68 -13.74 10.86
CA CYS A 22 13.17 -14.90 10.15
C CYS A 22 12.04 -15.43 9.25
N LEU A 23 12.20 -15.27 7.95
CA LEU A 23 11.20 -15.62 6.94
C LEU A 23 10.98 -17.14 6.86
N THR A 24 11.93 -17.93 7.33
CA THR A 24 11.90 -19.39 7.29
C THR A 24 11.60 -20.03 8.66
N GLN A 25 11.32 -19.24 9.70
CA GLN A 25 11.13 -19.72 11.08
C GLN A 25 10.00 -20.76 11.20
N ASP A 26 9.03 -20.71 10.30
CA ASP A 26 7.82 -21.55 10.28
C ASP A 26 7.94 -22.72 9.29
N LEU A 27 9.11 -22.87 8.64
CA LEU A 27 9.40 -23.93 7.68
C LEU A 27 10.42 -24.93 8.26
N PRO A 28 10.21 -26.25 8.08
CA PRO A 28 11.20 -27.26 8.46
C PRO A 28 12.53 -27.05 7.71
N PRO A 29 13.71 -27.16 8.37
CA PRO A 29 15.03 -26.77 7.83
C PRO A 29 15.38 -27.28 6.42
N ASN A 30 14.83 -28.41 6.02
CA ASN A 30 15.07 -29.06 4.72
C ASN A 30 14.12 -28.60 3.59
N ILE A 31 13.12 -27.79 3.89
CA ILE A 31 12.13 -27.31 2.92
C ILE A 31 12.61 -26.01 2.28
N PRO A 32 12.64 -25.92 0.92
CA PRO A 32 12.90 -24.67 0.22
C PRO A 32 11.88 -23.59 0.57
N ALA A 33 12.31 -22.33 0.53
CA ALA A 33 11.47 -21.18 0.82
C ALA A 33 11.21 -20.37 -0.46
N ASP A 34 9.96 -20.38 -0.91
CA ASP A 34 9.45 -19.48 -1.95
C ASP A 34 8.74 -18.34 -1.21
N VAL A 35 9.40 -17.18 -1.13
CA VAL A 35 9.00 -16.07 -0.27
C VAL A 35 8.48 -14.89 -1.08
N LEU A 36 7.31 -14.38 -0.73
CA LEU A 36 6.78 -13.12 -1.27
C LEU A 36 6.78 -12.05 -0.18
N LEU A 37 7.54 -10.97 -0.40
CA LEU A 37 7.59 -9.81 0.49
C LEU A 37 6.82 -8.65 -0.14
N LEU A 38 5.68 -8.27 0.43
CA LEU A 38 4.85 -7.17 -0.03
C LEU A 38 5.03 -5.95 0.87
N GLY A 39 5.41 -4.81 0.28
CA GLY A 39 5.89 -3.66 1.05
C GLY A 39 7.20 -3.99 1.73
N CYS A 40 8.13 -4.58 0.96
CA CYS A 40 9.31 -5.24 1.50
C CYS A 40 10.20 -4.31 2.34
N GLY A 41 10.16 -2.99 2.10
CA GLY A 41 11.04 -2.06 2.80
C GLY A 41 12.50 -2.39 2.51
N ASP A 42 13.33 -2.46 3.54
CA ASP A 42 14.75 -2.81 3.39
C ASP A 42 15.03 -4.34 3.47
N PRO A 43 16.24 -4.81 3.11
CA PRO A 43 16.55 -6.25 3.04
C PRO A 43 16.81 -6.91 4.40
N ARG A 44 16.58 -6.25 5.54
CA ARG A 44 17.01 -6.76 6.85
C ARG A 44 16.48 -8.15 7.17
N SER A 45 15.24 -8.45 6.79
CA SER A 45 14.63 -9.76 7.06
C SER A 45 15.26 -10.85 6.20
N ILE A 46 15.69 -10.51 4.97
CA ILE A 46 16.46 -11.42 4.10
C ILE A 46 17.82 -11.72 4.74
N LEU A 47 18.55 -10.68 5.16
CA LEU A 47 19.87 -10.82 5.78
C LEU A 47 19.79 -11.62 7.09
N TYR A 48 18.82 -11.30 7.95
CA TYR A 48 18.61 -12.02 9.19
C TYR A 48 18.19 -13.47 8.96
N THR A 49 17.36 -13.74 7.94
CA THR A 49 16.97 -15.11 7.56
C THR A 49 18.20 -15.92 7.15
N CYS A 50 19.10 -15.36 6.33
CA CYS A 50 20.35 -16.04 5.97
C CYS A 50 21.21 -16.39 7.19
N PHE A 51 21.27 -15.49 8.17
CA PHE A 51 21.98 -15.74 9.42
C PHE A 51 21.31 -16.82 10.27
N ALA A 52 19.99 -16.74 10.45
CA ALA A 52 19.22 -17.71 11.23
C ALA A 52 19.30 -19.12 10.61
N ASP A 53 19.38 -19.20 9.27
CA ASP A 53 19.48 -20.47 8.54
C ASP A 53 20.91 -21.02 8.41
N LEU A 54 21.94 -20.40 9.01
CA LEU A 54 23.30 -20.98 9.03
C LEU A 54 23.34 -22.40 9.64
N GLY A 55 22.37 -22.74 10.50
CA GLY A 55 22.21 -24.08 11.08
C GLY A 55 21.32 -25.03 10.27
N ALA A 56 20.65 -24.56 9.22
CA ALA A 56 19.76 -25.37 8.39
C ALA A 56 20.55 -26.17 7.32
N PRO A 57 20.14 -27.41 6.99
CA PRO A 57 20.66 -28.12 5.84
C PRO A 57 20.35 -27.31 4.57
N ARG A 58 21.34 -27.10 3.69
CA ARG A 58 21.32 -26.31 2.42
C ARG A 58 19.94 -26.18 1.75
N ARG A 59 19.06 -25.33 2.27
CA ARG A 59 17.76 -25.02 1.64
C ARG A 59 17.94 -23.89 0.64
N LYS A 60 17.18 -23.95 -0.45
CA LYS A 60 17.07 -22.85 -1.41
C LYS A 60 16.05 -21.83 -0.91
N ILE A 61 16.37 -20.55 -1.08
CA ILE A 61 15.51 -19.42 -0.72
C ILE A 61 15.35 -18.54 -1.97
N ASP A 62 14.16 -18.47 -2.54
CA ASP A 62 13.81 -17.52 -3.62
C ASP A 62 12.87 -16.45 -3.03
N VAL A 63 13.34 -15.20 -3.01
CA VAL A 63 12.61 -14.07 -2.43
C VAL A 63 12.15 -13.13 -3.53
N THR A 64 10.84 -12.98 -3.69
CA THR A 64 10.24 -11.97 -4.55
C THR A 64 9.81 -10.75 -3.72
N CYS A 65 10.48 -9.62 -3.93
CA CYS A 65 10.25 -8.36 -3.24
C CYS A 65 9.37 -7.42 -4.08
N CYS A 66 8.29 -6.94 -3.48
CA CYS A 66 7.43 -5.91 -4.07
C CYS A 66 7.41 -4.67 -3.18
N ASP A 67 7.71 -3.51 -3.75
CA ASP A 67 7.52 -2.21 -3.09
C ASP A 67 6.95 -1.18 -4.08
N ILE A 68 6.16 -0.23 -3.57
CA ILE A 68 5.58 0.83 -4.40
C ILE A 68 6.59 1.94 -4.69
N GLU A 69 7.61 2.11 -3.83
CA GLU A 69 8.63 3.13 -3.96
C GLU A 69 9.89 2.57 -4.64
N PRO A 70 10.16 2.89 -5.92
CA PRO A 70 11.35 2.42 -6.62
C PRO A 70 12.67 2.82 -5.95
N ALA A 71 12.71 3.95 -5.22
CA ALA A 71 13.91 4.35 -4.47
C ALA A 71 14.28 3.36 -3.36
N VAL A 72 13.29 2.69 -2.74
CA VAL A 72 13.52 1.62 -1.76
C VAL A 72 14.21 0.44 -2.45
N LEU A 73 13.67 -0.02 -3.59
CA LEU A 73 14.26 -1.15 -4.31
C LEU A 73 15.65 -0.84 -4.87
N ALA A 74 15.88 0.37 -5.37
CA ALA A 74 17.20 0.80 -5.84
C ALA A 74 18.27 0.74 -4.73
N ARG A 75 17.88 1.09 -3.48
CA ARG A 75 18.73 0.95 -2.30
C ARG A 75 18.95 -0.50 -1.89
N ASN A 76 17.92 -1.33 -2.00
CA ASN A 76 18.01 -2.76 -1.68
C ASN A 76 18.99 -3.47 -2.62
N VAL A 77 18.83 -3.27 -3.93
CA VAL A 77 19.73 -3.83 -4.94
C VAL A 77 21.16 -3.31 -4.73
N LEU A 78 21.33 -2.02 -4.44
CA LEU A 78 22.64 -1.45 -4.09
C LEU A 78 23.26 -2.15 -2.88
N LEU A 79 22.53 -2.35 -1.79
CA LEU A 79 23.04 -3.01 -0.59
C LEU A 79 23.46 -4.46 -0.87
N LEU A 80 22.60 -5.23 -1.53
CA LEU A 80 22.86 -6.66 -1.79
C LEU A 80 24.01 -6.86 -2.78
N THR A 81 24.15 -5.98 -3.78
CA THR A 81 25.26 -6.05 -4.75
C THR A 81 26.58 -5.59 -4.13
N LEU A 82 26.58 -4.59 -3.23
CA LEU A 82 27.76 -4.26 -2.43
C LEU A 82 28.26 -5.46 -1.62
N PHE A 83 27.37 -6.27 -1.02
CA PHE A 83 27.77 -7.49 -0.34
C PHE A 83 28.26 -8.58 -1.28
N SER A 84 27.62 -8.70 -2.45
CA SER A 84 28.02 -9.67 -3.48
C SER A 84 29.43 -9.40 -3.99
N ASP A 85 29.79 -8.14 -4.20
CA ASP A 85 31.09 -7.75 -4.73
C ASP A 85 32.18 -7.68 -3.64
N ASP A 86 31.81 -7.45 -2.37
CA ASP A 86 32.70 -7.50 -1.21
C ASP A 86 32.77 -8.92 -0.61
N GLU A 87 33.20 -9.91 -1.39
CA GLU A 87 33.23 -11.33 -0.98
C GLU A 87 33.99 -11.56 0.35
N ALA A 88 35.08 -10.82 0.57
CA ALA A 88 35.92 -10.94 1.76
C ALA A 88 35.37 -10.19 2.99
N GLY A 89 34.32 -9.36 2.83
CA GLY A 89 33.74 -8.59 3.92
C GLY A 89 34.57 -7.39 4.38
N ASN A 90 35.57 -6.97 3.60
CA ASN A 90 36.55 -5.94 3.97
C ASN A 90 35.92 -4.53 4.04
N PHE A 91 34.83 -4.30 3.33
CA PHE A 91 34.18 -2.99 3.22
C PHE A 91 32.89 -2.89 4.04
N THR A 92 32.63 -3.83 4.94
CA THR A 92 31.40 -3.88 5.75
C THR A 92 31.11 -2.57 6.51
N SER A 93 32.14 -1.87 6.99
CA SER A 93 31.95 -0.54 7.62
C SER A 93 31.49 0.53 6.63
N ASN A 94 32.07 0.59 5.42
CA ASN A 94 31.64 1.53 4.39
C ASN A 94 30.21 1.22 3.93
N ILE A 95 29.85 -0.06 3.79
CA ILE A 95 28.49 -0.48 3.41
C ILE A 95 27.47 -0.05 4.47
N TRP A 96 27.80 -0.18 5.77
CA TRP A 96 26.98 0.33 6.86
C TRP A 96 26.70 1.83 6.72
N GLU A 97 27.74 2.63 6.47
CA GLU A 97 27.61 4.09 6.31
C GLU A 97 26.74 4.43 5.10
N ILE A 98 27.02 3.81 3.95
CA ILE A 98 26.24 4.00 2.71
C ILE A 98 24.75 3.74 2.95
N PHE A 99 24.40 2.71 3.71
CA PHE A 99 23.01 2.34 3.90
C PHE A 99 22.31 3.15 5.01
N TYR A 100 22.98 3.39 6.14
CA TYR A 100 22.33 3.93 7.34
C TYR A 100 22.65 5.40 7.64
N HIS A 101 23.63 6.03 6.99
CA HIS A 101 24.03 7.41 7.29
C HIS A 101 23.54 8.41 6.24
N PHE A 102 23.03 9.55 6.69
CA PHE A 102 22.64 10.67 5.84
C PHE A 102 23.83 11.43 5.26
N TYR A 103 24.99 11.35 5.91
CA TYR A 103 26.24 11.94 5.45
C TYR A 103 27.32 10.86 5.37
N LEU A 104 28.11 10.90 4.31
CA LEU A 104 29.18 9.93 4.05
C LEU A 104 30.54 10.59 4.15
N ASP A 105 31.56 9.85 4.57
CA ASP A 105 32.92 10.30 4.30
C ASP A 105 33.26 10.19 2.79
N LYS A 106 34.44 10.67 2.40
CA LYS A 106 34.86 10.65 1.00
C LYS A 106 35.05 9.23 0.48
N ALA A 107 35.56 8.31 1.30
CA ALA A 107 35.82 6.93 0.90
C ALA A 107 34.53 6.17 0.64
N SER A 108 33.55 6.27 1.53
CA SER A 108 32.21 5.70 1.40
C SER A 108 31.43 6.32 0.23
N LEU A 109 31.59 7.62 -0.03
CA LEU A 109 31.00 8.26 -1.22
C LEU A 109 31.63 7.75 -2.53
N ASP A 110 32.94 7.60 -2.58
CA ASP A 110 33.64 7.09 -3.77
C ASP A 110 33.29 5.62 -4.03
N PHE A 111 33.22 4.82 -2.97
CA PHE A 111 32.78 3.43 -3.04
C PHE A 111 31.33 3.30 -3.52
N LEU A 112 30.41 4.14 -2.99
CA LEU A 112 29.04 4.23 -3.49
C LEU A 112 29.00 4.60 -4.98
N SER A 113 29.82 5.56 -5.40
CA SER A 113 29.83 6.05 -6.78
C SER A 113 30.33 4.97 -7.74
N ASP A 114 31.39 4.25 -7.38
CA ASP A 114 31.90 3.14 -8.17
C ASP A 114 30.84 2.03 -8.33
N GLN A 115 30.18 1.63 -7.24
CA GLN A 115 29.11 0.64 -7.31
C GLN A 115 27.93 1.12 -8.17
N CYS A 116 27.51 2.37 -8.01
CA CYS A 116 26.43 2.93 -8.82
C CYS A 116 26.79 2.94 -10.32
N GLN A 117 28.04 3.22 -10.67
CA GLN A 117 28.49 3.18 -12.06
C GLN A 117 28.36 1.76 -12.64
N ARG A 118 28.85 0.74 -11.92
CA ARG A 118 28.70 -0.67 -12.33
C ARG A 118 27.23 -1.05 -12.53
N LEU A 119 26.37 -0.67 -11.58
CA LEU A 119 24.95 -0.97 -11.66
C LEU A 119 24.27 -0.26 -12.84
N VAL A 120 24.64 0.98 -13.16
CA VAL A 120 24.15 1.67 -14.36
C VAL A 120 24.57 0.93 -15.62
N ASP A 121 25.82 0.47 -15.69
CA ASP A 121 26.36 -0.23 -16.86
C ASP A 121 25.68 -1.60 -17.08
N LEU A 122 25.19 -2.23 -16.01
CA LEU A 122 24.45 -3.51 -16.05
C LEU A 122 22.94 -3.35 -16.18
N ALA A 123 22.38 -2.17 -15.91
CA ALA A 123 20.94 -1.99 -15.80
C ALA A 123 20.25 -1.87 -17.16
N GLU A 124 19.27 -2.73 -17.41
CA GLU A 124 18.37 -2.57 -18.57
C GLU A 124 17.18 -1.63 -18.25
N SER A 125 16.70 -1.59 -17.00
CA SER A 125 15.45 -0.91 -16.64
C SER A 125 15.47 -0.09 -15.33
N VAL A 126 16.39 -0.35 -14.39
CA VAL A 126 16.45 0.29 -13.05
C VAL A 126 17.55 1.37 -12.92
N GLY A 127 18.35 1.58 -13.97
CA GLY A 127 19.52 2.48 -13.97
C GLY A 127 19.22 3.94 -13.60
N GLY A 128 17.96 4.39 -13.75
CA GLY A 128 17.58 5.78 -13.53
C GLY A 128 17.82 6.33 -12.12
N TYR A 129 17.80 5.50 -11.07
CA TYR A 129 18.12 5.96 -9.70
C TYR A 129 19.62 6.01 -9.45
N TRP A 130 20.38 5.02 -9.90
CA TRP A 130 21.84 5.02 -9.75
C TRP A 130 22.49 6.13 -10.58
N GLU A 131 21.97 6.41 -11.78
CA GLU A 131 22.35 7.60 -12.55
C GLU A 131 22.10 8.90 -11.78
N ARG A 132 20.97 9.00 -11.08
CA ARG A 132 20.66 10.17 -10.25
C ARG A 132 21.62 10.28 -9.06
N TYR A 133 21.98 9.16 -8.44
CA TYR A 133 22.97 9.14 -7.36
C TYR A 133 24.32 9.68 -7.86
N LEU A 134 24.81 9.20 -9.00
CA LEU A 134 26.05 9.66 -9.64
C LEU A 134 26.01 11.15 -10.02
N ARG A 135 24.86 11.64 -10.48
CA ARG A 135 24.67 13.04 -10.90
C ARG A 135 24.32 14.00 -9.76
N THR A 136 24.29 13.53 -8.51
CA THR A 136 23.86 14.36 -7.38
C THR A 136 24.84 15.53 -7.17
N ASP A 137 24.36 16.72 -7.56
CA ASP A 137 24.98 18.05 -7.44
C ASP A 137 26.53 18.03 -7.42
N VAL A 138 27.14 17.73 -8.58
CA VAL A 138 28.60 17.61 -8.73
C VAL A 138 29.37 18.94 -8.56
N SER A 139 28.72 20.10 -8.74
CA SER A 139 29.35 21.43 -8.62
C SER A 139 29.48 21.90 -7.17
N ILE A 140 30.48 22.74 -6.86
CA ILE A 140 30.69 23.28 -5.50
C ILE A 140 29.46 24.04 -4.98
N GLN A 141 28.84 24.87 -5.82
CA GLN A 141 27.63 25.62 -5.47
C GLN A 141 26.42 24.69 -5.29
N GLY A 142 26.29 23.67 -6.16
CA GLY A 142 25.27 22.62 -6.04
C GLY A 142 25.37 21.89 -4.70
N LYS A 143 26.56 21.42 -4.33
CA LYS A 143 26.82 20.72 -3.06
C LYS A 143 26.39 21.55 -1.85
N ARG A 144 26.77 22.83 -1.79
CA ARG A 144 26.39 23.73 -0.69
C ARG A 144 24.88 23.94 -0.60
N ARG A 145 24.21 24.09 -1.75
CA ARG A 145 22.76 24.25 -1.82
C ARG A 145 22.05 22.97 -1.35
N LEU A 146 22.47 21.82 -1.85
CA LEU A 146 21.93 20.52 -1.47
C LEU A 146 22.09 20.29 0.04
N GLN A 147 23.28 20.51 0.58
CA GLN A 147 23.55 20.36 2.01
C GLN A 147 22.62 21.24 2.86
N THR A 148 22.41 22.49 2.44
CA THR A 148 21.50 23.42 3.13
C THR A 148 20.04 22.94 3.09
N GLN A 149 19.58 22.52 1.92
CA GLN A 149 18.21 22.01 1.73
C GLN A 149 17.98 20.71 2.51
N PHE A 150 18.95 19.81 2.48
CA PHE A 150 18.93 18.53 3.16
C PHE A 150 18.88 18.72 4.68
N GLN A 151 19.76 19.55 5.24
CA GLN A 151 19.75 19.89 6.67
C GLN A 151 18.44 20.57 7.09
N SER A 152 17.89 21.46 6.25
CA SER A 152 16.58 22.07 6.52
C SER A 152 15.47 21.02 6.57
N GLY A 153 15.47 20.06 5.64
CA GLY A 153 14.55 18.92 5.62
C GLY A 153 14.67 18.05 6.86
N MET A 154 15.89 17.69 7.26
CA MET A 154 16.17 16.95 8.50
C MET A 154 15.62 17.68 9.73
N ASN A 155 15.88 18.98 9.86
CA ASN A 155 15.40 19.76 10.99
C ASN A 155 13.86 19.80 11.05
N LYS A 156 13.19 19.92 9.90
CA LYS A 156 11.72 19.88 9.83
C LYS A 156 11.16 18.52 10.23
N ALA A 157 11.76 17.44 9.73
CA ALA A 157 11.35 16.08 10.09
C ALA A 157 11.59 15.78 11.57
N ALA A 158 12.73 16.21 12.14
CA ALA A 158 13.02 16.09 13.56
C ALA A 158 12.04 16.88 14.43
N ALA A 159 11.69 18.11 14.01
CA ALA A 159 10.68 18.92 14.69
C ALA A 159 9.32 18.21 14.70
N LYS A 160 8.89 17.69 13.55
CA LYS A 160 7.65 16.90 13.41
C LYS A 160 7.63 15.67 14.32
N ALA A 161 8.73 14.93 14.38
CA ALA A 161 8.87 13.79 15.28
C ALA A 161 8.75 14.18 16.77
N SER A 162 9.24 15.38 17.14
CA SER A 162 9.18 15.88 18.51
C SER A 162 7.86 16.57 18.91
N GLU A 163 7.09 17.07 17.93
CA GLU A 163 5.73 17.59 18.16
C GLU A 163 4.78 16.48 18.64
N ASP A 164 5.01 15.25 18.17
CA ASP A 164 4.12 14.10 18.37
C ASP A 164 4.38 13.25 19.63
N SER A 165 5.37 13.62 20.47
CA SER A 165 5.88 12.94 21.69
C SER A 165 7.30 12.36 21.56
N VAL A 166 7.82 11.76 22.64
CA VAL A 166 9.13 11.10 22.64
C VAL A 166 9.09 9.84 21.75
N VAL A 167 10.06 9.71 20.84
CA VAL A 167 10.10 8.60 19.86
C VAL A 167 10.74 7.35 20.47
N TYR A 168 9.97 6.25 20.49
CA TYR A 168 10.38 4.96 21.07
C TYR A 168 10.43 3.80 20.05
N ASN A 169 10.46 4.09 18.74
CA ASN A 169 10.33 3.06 17.69
C ASN A 169 11.31 1.89 17.86
N ALA A 170 12.58 2.17 18.21
CA ALA A 170 13.61 1.14 18.40
C ALA A 170 13.32 0.18 19.58
N CYS A 171 12.45 0.53 20.52
CA CYS A 171 12.11 -0.36 21.64
C CYS A 171 11.43 -1.65 21.17
N ARG A 172 10.77 -1.62 20.01
CA ARG A 172 10.13 -2.81 19.41
C ARG A 172 11.14 -3.91 19.09
N SER A 173 12.38 -3.52 18.82
CA SER A 173 13.48 -4.40 18.49
C SER A 173 14.09 -5.12 19.69
N ALA A 174 13.65 -4.78 20.90
CA ALA A 174 14.13 -5.36 22.16
C ALA A 174 13.12 -6.28 22.87
N VAL A 175 11.89 -6.33 22.36
CA VAL A 175 10.82 -7.24 22.79
C VAL A 175 10.65 -7.29 24.33
N PRO A 176 10.96 -8.35 25.11
CA PRO A 176 10.73 -8.31 26.56
C PRO A 176 11.65 -7.31 27.29
N LEU A 177 12.79 -6.93 26.68
CA LEU A 177 13.76 -6.00 27.24
C LEU A 177 13.58 -4.56 26.74
N TRP A 178 12.38 -4.23 26.25
CA TRP A 178 12.06 -2.91 25.72
C TRP A 178 12.30 -1.78 26.73
N GLN A 179 12.14 -2.02 28.03
CA GLN A 179 12.37 -1.01 29.07
C GLN A 179 13.83 -0.57 29.18
N GLU A 180 14.78 -1.49 28.97
CA GLU A 180 16.21 -1.17 28.98
C GLU A 180 16.57 -0.29 27.79
N ILE A 181 16.13 -0.70 26.60
CA ILE A 181 16.34 0.06 25.37
C ILE A 181 15.56 1.37 25.36
N GLY A 182 14.40 1.46 26.03
CA GLY A 182 13.61 2.68 26.17
C GLY A 182 14.35 3.82 26.87
N LYS A 183 15.36 3.52 27.70
CA LYS A 183 16.23 4.52 28.32
C LYS A 183 17.25 5.12 27.33
N ILE A 184 17.50 4.42 26.22
CA ILE A 184 18.57 4.73 25.26
C ILE A 184 18.02 5.25 23.94
N ALA A 185 16.95 4.62 23.42
CA ALA A 185 16.41 4.85 22.09
C ALA A 185 16.07 6.32 21.81
N PRO A 186 15.41 7.09 22.70
CA PRO A 186 15.12 8.50 22.41
C PRO A 186 16.36 9.37 22.23
N ASN A 187 17.40 9.11 23.03
CA ASN A 187 18.65 9.86 22.96
C ASN A 187 19.44 9.52 21.69
N HIS A 188 19.48 8.23 21.34
CA HIS A 188 20.04 7.79 20.05
C HIS A 188 19.31 8.46 18.88
N PHE A 189 17.98 8.39 18.85
CA PHE A 189 17.14 8.97 17.81
C PHE A 189 17.44 10.47 17.63
N LYS A 190 17.44 11.25 18.73
CA LYS A 190 17.75 12.67 18.70
C LYS A 190 19.16 12.94 18.16
N SER A 191 20.13 12.14 18.56
CA SER A 191 21.52 12.30 18.13
C SER A 191 21.71 11.95 16.65
N TYR A 192 21.05 10.89 16.17
CA TYR A 192 21.02 10.49 14.77
C TYR A 192 20.39 11.58 13.89
N TRP A 193 19.23 12.13 14.26
CA TRP A 193 18.59 13.20 13.49
C TRP A 193 19.33 14.54 13.55
N LYS A 194 20.16 14.76 14.57
CA LYS A 194 21.03 15.95 14.67
C LYS A 194 22.28 15.82 13.80
N SER A 195 22.92 14.65 13.80
CA SER A 195 24.23 14.44 13.17
C SER A 195 24.15 13.79 11.79
N GLY A 196 23.06 13.07 11.50
CA GLY A 196 22.87 12.25 10.32
C GLY A 196 23.63 10.91 10.33
N VAL A 197 24.23 10.52 11.45
CA VAL A 197 25.05 9.30 11.56
C VAL A 197 24.74 8.55 12.87
N THR A 198 24.89 7.23 12.88
CA THR A 198 24.73 6.42 14.10
C THR A 198 25.93 6.67 15.02
N CYS A 199 25.71 7.35 16.14
CA CYS A 199 26.81 7.92 16.93
C CYS A 199 27.76 6.88 17.56
N THR A 200 29.05 7.19 17.50
CA THR A 200 30.07 6.78 18.49
C THR A 200 30.64 8.07 19.12
N PRO A 201 31.16 8.06 20.37
CA PRO A 201 31.67 9.25 21.05
C PRO A 201 32.74 10.02 20.28
N LEU A 202 33.53 9.33 19.45
CA LEU A 202 34.53 9.92 18.56
C LEU A 202 33.94 10.75 17.40
N VAL A 203 32.71 10.44 16.96
CA VAL A 203 32.05 11.07 15.82
C VAL A 203 31.19 12.27 16.24
N ALA A 204 30.77 12.33 17.50
CA ALA A 204 29.90 13.39 18.02
C ALA A 204 30.57 14.79 18.10
N SER A 205 31.91 14.85 18.07
CA SER A 205 32.70 16.09 18.14
C SER A 205 33.16 16.61 16.77
N ALA A 206 33.04 15.81 15.71
CA ALA A 206 33.41 16.22 14.35
C ALA A 206 32.26 16.97 13.66
N PRO A 207 32.53 18.02 12.87
CA PRO A 207 31.51 18.61 12.02
C PRO A 207 30.96 17.55 11.04
N PRO A 208 29.66 17.61 10.67
CA PRO A 208 29.08 16.69 9.71
C PRO A 208 29.92 16.68 8.43
N SER A 209 30.21 15.49 7.89
CA SER A 209 30.88 15.38 6.59
C SER A 209 30.14 16.23 5.55
N PRO A 210 30.84 16.95 4.66
CA PRO A 210 30.19 17.80 3.66
C PRO A 210 29.41 17.00 2.60
N HIS A 211 29.53 15.67 2.58
CA HIS A 211 28.94 14.83 1.55
C HIS A 211 27.59 14.27 1.99
N VAL A 212 26.51 14.88 1.49
CA VAL A 212 25.16 14.32 1.58
C VAL A 212 25.12 12.97 0.88
N ASN A 213 24.55 11.96 1.53
CA ASN A 213 24.33 10.65 0.93
C ASN A 213 23.24 10.72 -0.15
N PRO A 214 23.58 10.49 -1.45
CA PRO A 214 22.62 10.57 -2.55
C PRO A 214 21.42 9.62 -2.41
N THR A 215 21.58 8.49 -1.71
CA THR A 215 20.54 7.47 -1.54
C THR A 215 19.35 7.93 -0.67
N PHE A 216 19.47 9.08 0.02
CA PHE A 216 18.40 9.70 0.80
C PHE A 216 17.79 10.94 0.10
N VAL A 217 18.35 11.37 -1.03
CA VAL A 217 17.94 12.60 -1.74
C VAL A 217 16.83 12.35 -2.75
N HIS A 218 16.88 11.20 -3.44
CA HIS A 218 15.97 10.90 -4.53
C HIS A 218 14.90 9.91 -4.12
N SER A 219 13.64 10.28 -4.30
CA SER A 219 12.46 9.42 -4.13
C SER A 219 11.46 9.64 -5.26
N SER A 220 10.32 8.96 -5.26
CA SER A 220 9.22 9.25 -6.20
C SER A 220 8.68 10.68 -6.10
N LYS A 221 8.99 11.40 -5.01
CA LYS A 221 8.71 12.84 -4.85
C LYS A 221 9.71 13.77 -5.55
N GLY A 222 10.74 13.22 -6.17
CA GLY A 222 11.80 13.99 -6.82
C GLY A 222 12.96 14.30 -5.88
N HIS A 223 13.63 15.42 -6.15
CA HIS A 223 14.87 15.86 -5.49
C HIS A 223 14.58 16.71 -4.24
N ILE A 224 13.92 16.10 -3.25
CA ILE A 224 13.59 16.73 -1.95
C ILE A 224 13.83 15.75 -0.80
N PHE A 225 14.14 16.29 0.39
CA PHE A 225 14.19 15.49 1.60
C PHE A 225 12.77 15.04 1.99
N ASN A 226 12.47 13.75 1.82
CA ASN A 226 11.16 13.16 2.10
C ASN A 226 11.25 11.95 3.06
N VAL A 227 12.38 11.78 3.74
CA VAL A 227 12.60 10.65 4.65
C VAL A 227 11.59 10.72 5.79
N HIS A 228 10.94 9.59 6.08
CA HIS A 228 9.95 9.50 7.16
C HIS A 228 10.57 9.89 8.50
N TYR A 229 9.90 10.78 9.23
CA TYR A 229 10.39 11.37 10.48
C TYR A 229 10.61 10.34 11.60
N GLY A 230 9.98 9.17 11.54
CA GLY A 230 10.20 8.06 12.48
C GLY A 230 11.39 7.14 12.16
N THR A 231 12.22 7.47 11.17
CA THR A 231 13.37 6.64 10.75
C THR A 231 14.42 6.55 11.85
N ASP A 232 14.82 5.32 12.20
CA ASP A 232 15.91 5.02 13.13
C ASP A 232 16.62 3.71 12.69
N PRO A 233 17.94 3.74 12.40
CA PRO A 233 18.70 2.56 12.02
C PRO A 233 18.60 1.39 13.01
N LEU A 234 18.48 1.66 14.31
CA LEU A 234 18.47 0.61 15.34
C LEU A 234 17.23 -0.29 15.27
N VAL A 235 16.15 0.16 14.64
CA VAL A 235 14.95 -0.66 14.43
C VAL A 235 15.26 -1.90 13.59
N SER A 236 16.31 -1.85 12.75
CA SER A 236 16.66 -2.92 11.82
C SER A 236 17.37 -4.13 12.44
N PHE A 237 17.58 -4.14 13.76
CA PHE A 237 18.39 -5.15 14.46
C PHE A 237 17.64 -5.75 15.66
N HIS A 238 18.14 -6.86 16.21
CA HIS A 238 17.60 -7.46 17.44
C HIS A 238 18.32 -6.88 18.67
N LEU A 239 17.80 -5.77 19.20
CA LEU A 239 18.44 -5.00 20.27
C LEU A 239 18.40 -5.71 21.63
N ALA A 240 17.52 -6.69 21.82
CA ALA A 240 17.50 -7.53 23.02
C ALA A 240 18.86 -8.22 23.24
N ALA A 241 19.54 -8.62 22.17
CA ALA A 241 20.85 -9.26 22.27
C ALA A 241 21.98 -8.31 22.69
N THR A 242 21.75 -6.99 22.65
CA THR A 242 22.74 -5.98 23.05
C THR A 242 22.70 -5.64 24.54
N THR A 243 21.70 -6.14 25.26
CA THR A 243 21.51 -5.83 26.68
C THR A 243 22.43 -6.69 27.57
N PRO A 244 22.82 -6.20 28.75
CA PRO A 244 23.59 -6.97 29.74
C PRO A 244 22.88 -8.26 30.20
N ALA A 245 21.54 -8.28 30.13
CA ALA A 245 20.73 -9.42 30.52
C ALA A 245 20.94 -10.64 29.59
N VAL A 246 21.23 -10.42 28.31
CA VAL A 246 21.39 -11.49 27.30
C VAL A 246 22.86 -11.69 26.92
N SER A 247 23.67 -10.63 26.96
CA SER A 247 25.08 -10.68 26.57
C SER A 247 26.01 -11.36 27.60
N ASN A 248 25.47 -11.85 28.73
CA ASN A 248 26.23 -12.45 29.84
C ASN A 248 27.32 -11.54 30.44
N ASP A 249 27.27 -10.24 30.14
CA ASP A 249 28.20 -9.22 30.64
C ASP A 249 27.43 -8.25 31.56
N HIS A 250 27.07 -8.72 32.74
CA HIS A 250 26.25 -7.98 33.70
C HIS A 250 26.92 -6.70 34.25
N ASN A 251 28.24 -6.55 34.04
CA ASN A 251 28.99 -5.37 34.46
C ASN A 251 29.03 -4.28 33.39
N ARG A 252 28.59 -4.57 32.15
CA ARG A 252 28.59 -3.61 31.05
C ARG A 252 27.46 -2.61 31.19
N THR A 253 27.81 -1.32 31.25
CA THR A 253 26.82 -0.25 31.17
C THR A 253 26.21 -0.21 29.78
N LEU A 254 24.88 -0.28 29.72
CA LEU A 254 24.13 -0.09 28.48
C LEU A 254 24.14 1.40 28.09
N THR A 255 24.80 1.72 26.98
CA THR A 255 24.86 3.06 26.38
C THR A 255 24.42 3.01 24.91
N ALA A 256 24.08 4.17 24.32
CA ALA A 256 23.77 4.25 22.89
C ALA A 256 24.90 3.68 22.02
N GLU A 257 26.15 3.93 22.39
CA GLU A 257 27.32 3.38 21.70
C GLU A 257 27.36 1.86 21.77
N THR A 258 27.15 1.26 22.95
CA THR A 258 27.16 -0.20 23.08
C THR A 258 26.07 -0.88 22.25
N VAL A 259 24.89 -0.25 22.14
CA VAL A 259 23.79 -0.72 21.30
C VAL A 259 24.14 -0.62 19.81
N VAL A 260 24.75 0.50 19.38
CA VAL A 260 25.21 0.68 18.00
C VAL A 260 26.31 -0.33 17.64
N ILE A 261 27.25 -0.59 18.55
CA ILE A 261 28.29 -1.62 18.36
C ILE A 261 27.64 -3.00 18.18
N GLY A 262 26.66 -3.35 19.01
CA GLY A 262 25.93 -4.60 18.89
C GLY A 262 25.14 -4.72 17.58
N ALA A 263 24.53 -3.62 17.12
CA ALA A 263 23.85 -3.56 15.83
C ALA A 263 24.82 -3.73 14.65
N LYS A 264 25.98 -3.08 14.69
CA LYS A 264 27.05 -3.25 13.69
C LYS A 264 27.58 -4.69 13.64
N LEU A 265 27.75 -5.33 14.80
CA LEU A 265 28.15 -6.74 14.87
C LEU A 265 27.10 -7.65 14.23
N GLN A 266 25.81 -7.42 14.49
CA GLN A 266 24.72 -8.16 13.82
C GLN A 266 24.75 -7.94 12.31
N PHE A 267 24.93 -6.70 11.85
CA PHE A 267 25.06 -6.38 10.43
C PHE A 267 26.22 -7.12 9.76
N GLU A 268 27.38 -7.18 10.40
CA GLU A 268 28.54 -7.95 9.94
C GLU A 268 28.21 -9.45 9.87
N GLN A 269 27.65 -10.03 10.93
CA GLN A 269 27.30 -11.45 10.97
C GLN A 269 26.26 -11.82 9.89
N TRP A 270 25.25 -10.97 9.69
CA TRP A 270 24.16 -11.22 8.74
C TRP A 270 24.61 -11.02 7.30
N SER A 271 25.43 -10.00 7.03
CA SER A 271 26.03 -9.83 5.71
C SER A 271 26.97 -10.98 5.36
N ASN A 272 27.76 -11.48 6.31
CA ASN A 272 28.60 -12.67 6.11
C ASN A 272 27.78 -13.93 5.83
N ALA A 273 26.64 -14.10 6.50
CA ALA A 273 25.73 -15.21 6.20
C ALA A 273 25.13 -15.08 4.79
N PHE A 274 24.73 -13.88 4.37
CA PHE A 274 24.23 -13.62 3.02
C PHE A 274 25.29 -13.90 1.94
N ARG A 275 26.54 -13.45 2.13
CA ARG A 275 27.67 -13.77 1.24
C ARG A 275 27.87 -15.28 1.07
N ARG A 276 27.77 -16.05 2.16
CA ARG A 276 27.83 -17.52 2.10
C ARG A 276 26.69 -18.12 1.28
N SER A 277 25.47 -17.59 1.43
CA SER A 277 24.32 -18.04 0.64
C SER A 277 24.51 -17.77 -0.87
N ILE A 278 25.10 -16.61 -1.23
CA ILE A 278 25.48 -16.31 -2.62
C ILE A 278 26.51 -17.32 -3.13
N ALA A 279 27.61 -17.52 -2.39
CA ALA A 279 28.68 -18.44 -2.76
C ALA A 279 28.19 -19.90 -2.94
N GLN A 280 27.12 -20.27 -2.24
CA GLN A 280 26.47 -21.58 -2.34
C GLN A 280 25.36 -21.65 -3.40
N SER A 281 25.04 -20.54 -4.07
CA SER A 281 23.89 -20.41 -4.98
C SER A 281 22.58 -20.88 -4.33
N SER A 282 22.43 -20.62 -3.02
CA SER A 282 21.25 -21.03 -2.24
C SER A 282 20.21 -19.93 -2.07
N ILE A 283 20.51 -18.69 -2.50
CA ILE A 283 19.60 -17.56 -2.44
C ILE A 283 19.39 -16.91 -3.81
N THR A 284 18.15 -16.52 -4.09
CA THR A 284 17.75 -15.68 -5.23
C THR A 284 16.87 -14.56 -4.70
N VAL A 285 17.09 -13.32 -5.15
CA VAL A 285 16.29 -12.15 -4.75
C VAL A 285 15.83 -11.42 -6.00
N ARG A 286 14.51 -11.26 -6.14
CA ARG A 286 13.83 -10.67 -7.29
C ARG A 286 13.09 -9.41 -6.85
N PHE A 287 12.97 -8.43 -7.74
CA PHE A 287 12.40 -7.13 -7.41
C PHE A 287 11.31 -6.73 -8.39
N PHE A 288 10.18 -6.28 -7.87
CA PHE A 288 9.09 -5.69 -8.63
C PHE A 288 8.68 -4.35 -8.00
N THR A 289 8.62 -3.28 -8.81
CA THR A 289 8.12 -1.98 -8.36
C THR A 289 6.65 -1.82 -8.73
N GLY A 290 5.76 -1.71 -7.75
CA GLY A 290 4.35 -1.43 -8.00
C GLY A 290 3.44 -1.62 -6.79
N ASP A 291 2.14 -1.52 -7.04
CA ASP A 291 1.09 -1.78 -6.06
C ASP A 291 1.04 -3.27 -5.72
N ALA A 292 1.20 -3.58 -4.43
CA ALA A 292 1.26 -4.96 -3.94
C ALA A 292 0.00 -5.78 -4.28
N VAL A 293 -1.18 -5.17 -4.23
CA VAL A 293 -2.45 -5.85 -4.53
C VAL A 293 -2.56 -6.11 -6.04
N HIS A 294 -2.21 -5.13 -6.89
CA HIS A 294 -2.15 -5.34 -8.35
C HIS A 294 -1.14 -6.42 -8.73
N PHE A 295 0.03 -6.43 -8.11
CA PHE A 295 1.05 -7.43 -8.34
C PHE A 295 0.54 -8.84 -7.99
N CYS A 296 -0.11 -9.01 -6.83
CA CYS A 296 -0.69 -10.29 -6.45
C CYS A 296 -1.76 -10.77 -7.45
N HIS A 297 -2.64 -9.88 -7.91
CA HIS A 297 -3.62 -10.21 -8.93
C HIS A 297 -2.97 -10.54 -10.29
N ALA A 298 -1.85 -9.90 -10.63
CA ALA A 298 -1.07 -10.20 -11.82
C ALA A 298 -0.42 -11.59 -11.75
N LEU A 299 0.18 -11.95 -10.60
CA LEU A 299 0.71 -13.30 -10.36
C LEU A 299 -0.40 -14.35 -10.45
N ARG A 300 -1.57 -14.08 -9.86
CA ARG A 300 -2.75 -14.97 -9.97
C ARG A 300 -3.24 -15.07 -11.41
N HIS A 301 -3.22 -13.98 -12.17
CA HIS A 301 -3.57 -14.00 -13.59
C HIS A 301 -2.62 -14.91 -14.36
N LEU A 302 -1.30 -14.69 -14.21
CA LEU A 302 -0.27 -15.52 -14.84
C LEU A 302 -0.46 -17.01 -14.50
N SER A 303 -0.67 -17.33 -13.23
CA SER A 303 -0.90 -18.71 -12.77
C SER A 303 -2.14 -19.36 -13.42
N ARG A 304 -3.22 -18.60 -13.65
CA ARG A 304 -4.47 -19.14 -14.20
C ARG A 304 -4.52 -19.18 -15.73
N THR A 305 -3.85 -18.24 -16.40
CA THR A 305 -3.97 -18.07 -17.85
C THR A 305 -2.71 -18.44 -18.62
N GLY A 306 -1.55 -18.50 -17.93
CA GLY A 306 -0.24 -18.61 -18.56
C GLY A 306 0.19 -17.36 -19.33
N HIS A 307 -0.61 -16.29 -19.34
CA HIS A 307 -0.30 -15.07 -20.08
C HIS A 307 0.51 -14.09 -19.25
N ARG A 308 1.68 -13.71 -19.77
CA ARG A 308 2.60 -12.74 -19.16
C ARG A 308 2.07 -11.31 -19.19
N ALA A 309 1.38 -10.91 -20.25
CA ALA A 309 0.77 -9.59 -20.38
C ALA A 309 -0.61 -9.58 -19.71
N THR A 310 -0.68 -9.03 -18.49
CA THR A 310 -1.87 -9.20 -17.62
C THR A 310 -2.97 -8.17 -17.87
N GLY A 311 -2.64 -7.04 -18.50
CA GLY A 311 -3.56 -5.90 -18.62
C GLY A 311 -3.78 -5.09 -17.33
N ILE A 312 -3.19 -5.52 -16.20
CA ILE A 312 -3.28 -4.86 -14.90
C ILE A 312 -2.23 -3.74 -14.83
N HIS A 313 -2.60 -2.59 -14.28
CA HIS A 313 -1.68 -1.45 -14.13
C HIS A 313 -0.69 -1.68 -12.98
N ILE A 314 0.51 -1.08 -13.09
CA ILE A 314 1.56 -1.21 -12.06
C ILE A 314 1.12 -0.56 -10.74
N SER A 315 0.52 0.63 -10.79
CA SER A 315 0.05 1.33 -9.59
C SER A 315 -0.94 2.44 -9.94
N ALA A 316 -1.53 3.05 -8.92
CA ALA A 316 -2.10 4.39 -9.01
C ALA A 316 -1.12 5.36 -9.70
N TRP A 317 -1.61 6.29 -10.52
CA TRP A 317 -0.80 7.36 -11.16
C TRP A 317 0.16 6.92 -12.26
N ARG A 318 0.32 5.61 -12.52
CA ARG A 318 1.19 5.05 -13.57
C ARG A 318 0.36 4.34 -14.64
N GLY A 319 0.55 4.75 -15.90
CA GLY A 319 -0.16 4.15 -17.06
C GLY A 319 0.40 2.80 -17.49
N GLU A 320 1.59 2.45 -17.04
CA GLU A 320 2.27 1.18 -17.33
C GLU A 320 1.48 -0.02 -16.80
N LYS A 321 1.57 -1.13 -17.53
CA LYS A 321 0.89 -2.39 -17.22
C LYS A 321 1.92 -3.47 -16.87
N ILE A 322 1.53 -4.36 -15.97
CA ILE A 322 2.36 -5.47 -15.49
C ILE A 322 2.47 -6.51 -16.59
N THR A 323 3.71 -6.72 -17.04
CA THR A 323 4.12 -7.79 -17.93
C THR A 323 5.29 -8.52 -17.27
N PHE A 324 5.23 -9.85 -17.20
CA PHE A 324 6.28 -10.67 -16.61
C PHE A 324 7.40 -10.98 -17.62
N ASP A 325 8.64 -10.98 -17.13
CA ASP A 325 9.82 -11.23 -17.95
C ASP A 325 9.87 -12.67 -18.46
N GLU A 326 10.30 -12.84 -19.71
CA GLU A 326 10.41 -14.16 -20.35
C GLU A 326 11.43 -15.05 -19.64
N ALA A 327 12.60 -14.48 -19.33
CA ALA A 327 13.71 -15.22 -18.75
C ALA A 327 13.36 -15.88 -17.40
N ASP A 328 12.44 -15.27 -16.65
CA ASP A 328 12.05 -15.72 -15.32
C ASP A 328 10.76 -16.54 -15.29
N TYR A 329 9.81 -16.27 -16.20
CA TYR A 329 8.46 -16.84 -16.14
C TYR A 329 8.08 -17.70 -17.35
N ASP A 330 9.04 -18.04 -18.22
CA ASP A 330 8.86 -19.10 -19.22
C ASP A 330 8.89 -20.50 -18.56
N ILE A 331 8.15 -21.44 -19.14
CA ILE A 331 8.14 -22.86 -18.74
C ILE A 331 9.55 -23.48 -18.84
N ALA A 332 10.36 -23.00 -19.80
CA ALA A 332 11.73 -23.46 -20.01
C ALA A 332 12.80 -22.71 -19.19
N ALA A 333 12.41 -21.77 -18.31
CA ALA A 333 13.34 -21.00 -17.52
C ALA A 333 14.17 -21.91 -16.57
N LEU A 334 15.50 -21.81 -16.66
CA LEU A 334 16.43 -22.57 -15.81
C LEU A 334 16.25 -22.26 -14.31
N THR A 335 15.85 -21.03 -14.01
CA THR A 335 15.57 -20.53 -12.66
C THR A 335 14.20 -19.86 -12.63
N ALA A 336 13.16 -20.65 -12.90
CA ALA A 336 11.78 -20.18 -12.94
C ALA A 336 11.38 -19.48 -11.63
N ALA A 337 10.84 -18.27 -11.75
CA ALA A 337 10.35 -17.49 -10.62
C ALA A 337 9.08 -18.12 -10.02
N PRO A 338 8.92 -18.09 -8.69
CA PRO A 338 7.74 -18.64 -8.03
C PRO A 338 6.48 -17.84 -8.37
N ILE A 339 5.39 -18.56 -8.65
CA ILE A 339 4.03 -18.01 -8.82
C ILE A 339 3.09 -18.43 -7.68
N ALA A 340 3.58 -19.27 -6.77
CA ALA A 340 2.93 -19.68 -5.54
C ALA A 340 3.99 -19.77 -4.44
N PHE A 341 3.63 -19.38 -3.23
CA PHE A 341 4.58 -19.12 -2.14
C PHE A 341 4.19 -19.90 -0.88
N ASN A 342 5.19 -20.42 -0.16
CA ASN A 342 4.99 -21.00 1.16
C ASN A 342 5.25 -19.99 2.28
N VAL A 343 5.82 -18.83 1.98
CA VAL A 343 5.93 -17.70 2.91
C VAL A 343 5.47 -16.44 2.21
N ILE A 344 4.47 -15.77 2.76
CA ILE A 344 4.07 -14.42 2.35
C ILE A 344 4.17 -13.52 3.56
N ASP A 345 4.97 -12.46 3.49
CA ASP A 345 4.99 -11.39 4.50
C ASP A 345 4.50 -10.10 3.86
N THR A 346 3.61 -9.40 4.54
CA THR A 346 2.97 -8.20 4.00
C THR A 346 3.35 -6.93 4.75
N SER A 347 4.38 -6.99 5.59
CA SER A 347 4.81 -5.87 6.44
C SER A 347 3.59 -5.22 7.11
N ASN A 348 3.59 -3.90 7.25
CA ASN A 348 2.48 -3.10 7.74
C ASN A 348 1.49 -2.64 6.64
N LEU A 349 1.42 -3.34 5.49
CA LEU A 349 0.51 -2.95 4.40
C LEU A 349 -0.95 -2.90 4.81
N THR A 350 -1.35 -3.64 5.85
CA THR A 350 -2.70 -3.59 6.42
C THR A 350 -3.14 -2.15 6.73
N ASP A 351 -2.22 -1.31 7.23
CA ASP A 351 -2.48 0.08 7.60
C ASP A 351 -2.70 0.99 6.37
N HIS A 352 -2.23 0.56 5.19
CA HIS A 352 -2.20 1.36 3.98
C HIS A 352 -3.26 0.95 2.97
N VAL A 353 -3.47 -0.36 2.80
CA VAL A 353 -4.39 -0.91 1.79
C VAL A 353 -5.53 -1.72 2.40
N GLY A 354 -5.57 -1.93 3.71
CA GLY A 354 -6.63 -2.66 4.42
C GLY A 354 -6.44 -4.18 4.44
N LEU A 355 -6.74 -4.81 5.58
CA LEU A 355 -6.54 -6.25 5.83
C LEU A 355 -7.22 -7.14 4.77
N LEU A 356 -8.47 -6.85 4.44
CA LEU A 356 -9.25 -7.70 3.52
C LEU A 356 -8.72 -7.64 2.08
N ASN A 357 -8.10 -6.54 1.68
CA ASN A 357 -7.46 -6.42 0.37
C ASN A 357 -6.19 -7.25 0.31
N VAL A 358 -5.39 -7.22 1.39
CA VAL A 358 -4.20 -8.07 1.55
C VAL A 358 -4.60 -9.54 1.50
N LEU A 359 -5.56 -9.96 2.33
CA LEU A 359 -6.00 -11.36 2.40
C LEU A 359 -6.57 -11.86 1.06
N SER A 360 -7.50 -11.12 0.46
CA SER A 360 -8.13 -11.55 -0.81
C SER A 360 -7.14 -11.67 -1.98
N ALA A 361 -6.09 -10.86 -1.99
CA ALA A 361 -5.06 -10.89 -3.02
C ALA A 361 -3.99 -11.98 -2.78
N THR A 362 -3.64 -12.25 -1.52
CA THR A 362 -2.53 -13.16 -1.15
C THR A 362 -2.94 -14.60 -0.90
N ILE A 363 -4.14 -14.88 -0.37
CA ILE A 363 -4.62 -16.24 -0.12
C ILE A 363 -4.52 -17.14 -1.38
N PRO A 364 -4.88 -16.67 -2.59
CA PRO A 364 -4.74 -17.48 -3.80
C PRO A 364 -3.30 -17.80 -4.21
N LEU A 365 -2.32 -17.07 -3.69
CA LEU A 365 -0.89 -17.27 -3.96
C LEU A 365 -0.21 -18.16 -2.93
N LEU A 366 -0.87 -18.46 -1.80
CA LEU A 366 -0.37 -19.44 -0.85
C LEU A 366 -0.41 -20.83 -1.47
N ARG A 367 0.72 -21.52 -1.45
CA ARG A 367 0.82 -22.94 -1.83
C ARG A 367 -0.20 -23.77 -1.06
N HIS A 368 -0.73 -24.78 -1.73
CA HIS A 368 -1.74 -25.68 -1.16
C HIS A 368 -1.10 -26.77 -0.31
N ASP A 369 -0.35 -26.37 0.71
CA ASP A 369 0.31 -27.27 1.67
C ASP A 369 0.15 -26.78 3.11
N GLN A 370 0.38 -27.67 4.07
CA GLN A 370 0.19 -27.37 5.50
C GLN A 370 1.28 -26.46 6.09
N LEU A 371 2.40 -26.32 5.38
CA LEU A 371 3.56 -25.57 5.85
C LEU A 371 3.44 -24.08 5.51
N SER A 372 2.68 -23.75 4.47
CA SER A 372 2.50 -22.40 3.96
C SER A 372 1.93 -21.44 5.00
N MET A 373 2.52 -20.25 5.06
CA MET A 373 2.13 -19.20 6.00
C MET A 373 2.05 -17.83 5.32
N LEU A 374 1.01 -17.08 5.70
CA LEU A 374 0.87 -15.66 5.42
C LEU A 374 1.03 -14.87 6.73
N GLN A 375 1.82 -13.80 6.73
CA GLN A 375 2.01 -12.92 7.86
C GLN A 375 1.50 -11.53 7.53
N THR A 376 0.64 -11.00 8.41
CA THR A 376 0.13 -9.63 8.30
C THR A 376 0.48 -8.85 9.55
N GLU A 377 0.92 -7.61 9.38
CA GLU A 377 1.14 -6.68 10.48
C GLU A 377 0.29 -5.42 10.34
N SER A 378 -0.09 -4.85 11.48
CA SER A 378 -0.66 -3.51 11.60
C SER A 378 0.05 -2.78 12.74
N LEU A 379 0.40 -1.52 12.50
CA LEU A 379 0.96 -0.62 13.51
C LEU A 379 -0.11 0.36 14.01
N THR A 380 -1.13 0.66 13.22
CA THR A 380 -2.15 1.65 13.55
C THR A 380 -3.49 0.99 13.89
N PRO A 381 -3.79 0.76 15.19
CA PRO A 381 -5.08 0.19 15.56
C PRO A 381 -6.25 1.14 15.22
N LEU A 382 -7.35 0.56 14.75
CA LEU A 382 -8.64 1.24 14.60
C LEU A 382 -9.34 1.38 15.97
N GLU A 383 -9.25 0.34 16.81
CA GLU A 383 -9.84 0.27 18.15
C GLU A 383 -8.79 0.16 19.26
N GLU A 384 -9.12 0.65 20.46
CA GLU A 384 -8.21 0.56 21.63
C GLU A 384 -8.10 -0.88 22.17
N ASP A 385 -9.16 -1.67 22.06
CA ASP A 385 -9.15 -3.10 22.42
C ASP A 385 -8.70 -3.95 21.21
N PRO A 386 -7.57 -4.68 21.29
CA PRO A 386 -7.07 -5.50 20.19
C PRO A 386 -8.04 -6.59 19.71
N GLN A 387 -8.90 -7.11 20.58
CA GLN A 387 -9.87 -8.13 20.17
C GLN A 387 -11.00 -7.55 19.33
N ASN A 388 -11.49 -6.37 19.71
CA ASN A 388 -12.46 -5.63 18.92
C ASN A 388 -11.83 -5.11 17.62
N ASP A 389 -10.60 -4.60 17.67
CA ASP A 389 -9.86 -4.13 16.48
C ASP A 389 -9.79 -5.21 15.40
N PHE A 390 -9.44 -6.44 15.79
CA PHE A 390 -9.37 -7.57 14.88
C PHE A 390 -10.72 -7.91 14.22
N LYS A 391 -11.81 -7.90 15.01
CA LYS A 391 -13.16 -8.18 14.50
C LYS A 391 -13.64 -7.08 13.55
N GLU A 392 -13.32 -5.83 13.86
CA GLU A 392 -13.66 -4.67 13.03
C GLU A 392 -12.89 -4.74 11.70
N CYS A 393 -11.59 -5.04 11.73
CA CYS A 393 -10.76 -5.20 10.52
C CYS A 393 -11.28 -6.28 9.55
N LEU A 394 -11.80 -7.40 10.07
CA LEU A 394 -12.39 -8.46 9.26
C LEU A 394 -13.82 -8.17 8.80
N CYS A 395 -14.51 -7.21 9.43
CA CYS A 395 -15.93 -6.90 9.23
C CYS A 395 -16.89 -8.11 9.39
N MET A 396 -16.43 -9.23 9.94
CA MET A 396 -17.23 -10.42 10.25
C MET A 396 -16.58 -11.24 11.37
N PRO A 397 -17.31 -12.18 12.02
CA PRO A 397 -16.72 -13.05 13.02
C PRO A 397 -15.52 -13.84 12.44
N PRO A 398 -14.37 -13.94 13.14
CA PRO A 398 -13.19 -14.60 12.60
C PRO A 398 -13.41 -16.07 12.23
N SER A 399 -14.23 -16.80 12.98
CA SER A 399 -14.62 -18.17 12.67
C SER A 399 -15.39 -18.27 11.34
N THR A 400 -16.33 -17.35 11.12
CA THR A 400 -17.09 -17.24 9.87
C THR A 400 -16.17 -16.92 8.70
N PHE A 401 -15.24 -15.96 8.87
CA PHE A 401 -14.25 -15.65 7.84
C PHE A 401 -13.41 -16.87 7.49
N ALA A 402 -12.91 -17.59 8.50
CA ALA A 402 -12.10 -18.78 8.28
C ALA A 402 -12.85 -19.88 7.53
N LEU A 403 -14.11 -20.12 7.87
CA LEU A 403 -14.95 -21.10 7.16
C LEU A 403 -15.17 -20.74 5.68
N LEU A 404 -15.37 -19.46 5.38
CA LEU A 404 -15.67 -18.99 4.02
C LEU A 404 -14.42 -18.87 3.14
N THR A 405 -13.28 -18.55 3.74
CA THR A 405 -12.04 -18.24 3.01
C THR A 405 -11.00 -19.36 3.06
N GLY A 406 -11.13 -20.30 3.99
CA GLY A 406 -10.19 -21.39 4.16
C GLY A 406 -8.88 -21.01 4.84
N VAL A 407 -8.78 -19.80 5.42
CA VAL A 407 -7.60 -19.38 6.18
C VAL A 407 -7.96 -18.86 7.55
N VAL A 408 -7.09 -19.09 8.52
CA VAL A 408 -7.34 -18.72 9.91
C VAL A 408 -6.08 -18.17 10.56
N PRO A 409 -6.20 -17.17 11.45
CA PRO A 409 -5.08 -16.80 12.29
C PRO A 409 -4.74 -17.94 13.25
N VAL A 410 -3.47 -18.35 13.27
CA VAL A 410 -2.97 -19.43 14.13
C VAL A 410 -3.24 -19.11 15.60
N SER A 411 -2.98 -17.88 16.04
CA SER A 411 -3.20 -17.44 17.42
C SER A 411 -4.68 -17.42 17.83
N TYR A 412 -5.59 -17.25 16.87
CA TYR A 412 -7.03 -17.31 17.11
C TYR A 412 -7.47 -18.75 17.41
N LEU A 413 -6.95 -19.74 16.67
CA LEU A 413 -7.24 -21.15 16.93
C LEU A 413 -6.52 -21.68 18.16
N SER A 414 -5.22 -21.42 18.29
CA SER A 414 -4.39 -21.98 19.35
C SER A 414 -4.63 -21.33 20.71
N ARG A 415 -5.27 -20.14 20.73
CA ARG A 415 -5.50 -19.31 21.93
C ARG A 415 -4.22 -18.84 22.62
N PHE A 416 -3.06 -18.94 21.96
CA PHE A 416 -1.80 -18.37 22.44
C PHE A 416 -1.02 -17.71 21.29
N SER A 417 -0.07 -16.85 21.64
CA SER A 417 0.86 -16.24 20.70
C SER A 417 2.27 -16.27 21.31
N THR A 418 3.27 -16.57 20.49
CA THR A 418 4.68 -16.42 20.83
C THR A 418 5.23 -15.03 20.51
N ARG A 419 4.44 -14.18 19.84
CA ARG A 419 4.80 -12.81 19.48
C ARG A 419 4.33 -11.85 20.57
N PHE A 420 5.28 -11.12 21.16
CA PHE A 420 5.03 -10.16 22.23
C PHE A 420 4.67 -8.78 21.66
N THR A 421 3.43 -8.36 21.87
CA THR A 421 2.87 -7.07 21.39
C THR A 421 2.79 -6.02 22.51
N MET A 422 3.26 -6.35 23.72
CA MET A 422 2.98 -5.61 24.95
C MET A 422 3.65 -4.23 25.05
N HIS A 423 4.57 -3.85 24.15
CA HIS A 423 5.09 -2.47 24.12
C HIS A 423 3.98 -1.46 23.80
N GLY A 424 2.96 -1.83 23.02
CA GLY A 424 1.79 -0.99 22.77
C GLY A 424 0.93 -0.81 24.01
N ILE A 425 0.69 -1.90 24.76
CA ILE A 425 -0.19 -1.90 25.95
C ILE A 425 0.50 -1.25 27.17
N ALA A 426 1.79 -1.51 27.38
CA ALA A 426 2.53 -0.86 28.46
C ALA A 426 2.76 0.63 28.18
N SER A 427 2.97 1.01 26.91
CA SER A 427 3.05 2.42 26.51
C SER A 427 1.72 3.17 26.65
N SER A 428 0.56 2.54 26.43
CA SER A 428 -0.74 3.21 26.65
C SER A 428 -1.02 3.46 28.13
N SER A 429 -0.50 2.58 29.00
CA SER A 429 -0.68 2.65 30.45
C SER A 429 0.28 3.65 31.12
N LEU A 430 1.48 3.84 30.54
CA LEU A 430 2.55 4.70 31.08
C LEU A 430 2.68 6.05 30.35
N MET A 431 2.08 6.22 29.17
CA MET A 431 2.31 7.38 28.30
C MET A 431 0.99 7.99 27.81
N THR A 432 0.87 9.31 27.89
CA THR A 432 -0.31 10.11 27.48
C THR A 432 -0.52 10.21 25.97
N SER A 433 0.25 9.47 25.16
CA SER A 433 0.21 9.50 23.70
C SER A 433 -0.46 8.23 23.14
N PRO A 434 -1.17 8.31 22.00
CA PRO A 434 -1.81 7.15 21.40
C PRO A 434 -0.75 6.09 21.09
N SER A 435 -0.78 5.01 21.86
CA SER A 435 0.14 3.88 21.71
C SER A 435 -0.05 3.24 20.34
N VAL A 436 1.04 3.10 19.61
CA VAL A 436 1.09 2.31 18.38
C VAL A 436 1.08 0.84 18.81
N SER A 437 -0.11 0.24 18.93
CA SER A 437 -0.23 -1.19 19.24
C SER A 437 0.06 -2.00 17.99
N ARG A 438 1.23 -2.65 17.96
CA ARG A 438 1.60 -3.59 16.90
C ARG A 438 0.76 -4.85 17.01
N GLN A 439 -0.04 -5.16 16.00
CA GLN A 439 -0.68 -6.45 15.84
C GLN A 439 0.01 -7.23 14.74
N ASN A 440 0.46 -8.45 15.03
CA ASN A 440 1.07 -9.33 14.05
C ASN A 440 0.38 -10.70 14.09
N LEU A 441 -0.14 -11.11 12.94
CA LEU A 441 -0.94 -12.33 12.78
C LEU A 441 -0.31 -13.25 11.74
N SER A 442 -0.13 -14.51 12.14
CA SER A 442 0.22 -15.61 11.24
C SER A 442 -1.05 -16.33 10.81
N TRP A 443 -1.26 -16.44 9.51
CA TRP A 443 -2.41 -17.09 8.88
C TRP A 443 -1.97 -18.39 8.24
N ARG A 444 -2.76 -19.44 8.42
CA ARG A 444 -2.56 -20.75 7.77
C ARG A 444 -3.83 -21.21 7.08
N ARG A 445 -3.64 -22.00 6.03
CA ARG A 445 -4.72 -22.72 5.35
C ARG A 445 -5.31 -23.77 6.27
N THR A 446 -6.63 -23.92 6.23
CA THR A 446 -7.38 -24.98 6.92
C THR A 446 -8.15 -25.85 5.94
N ASP A 447 -7.91 -25.63 4.66
CA ASP A 447 -8.90 -25.83 3.61
C ASP A 447 -8.46 -26.94 2.65
N PHE A 448 -7.79 -27.95 3.25
CA PHE A 448 -7.18 -29.08 2.57
C PHE A 448 -8.20 -30.05 1.99
N ASP A 449 -7.80 -30.73 0.93
CA ASP A 449 -8.60 -31.76 0.30
C ASP A 449 -8.81 -32.93 1.27
N GLY A 450 -9.93 -33.64 1.10
CA GLY A 450 -10.18 -34.88 1.82
C GLY A 450 -9.11 -35.94 1.51
N SER A 451 -9.08 -37.03 2.28
CA SER A 451 -8.19 -38.16 2.01
C SER A 451 -8.42 -38.82 0.63
N ASP A 452 -9.54 -38.49 -0.01
CA ASP A 452 -9.96 -38.89 -1.36
C ASP A 452 -9.51 -37.90 -2.47
N GLY A 453 -8.84 -36.80 -2.11
CA GLY A 453 -8.43 -35.75 -3.03
C GLY A 453 -9.58 -34.85 -3.51
N GLN A 454 -10.79 -34.97 -2.92
CA GLN A 454 -11.88 -34.06 -3.24
C GLN A 454 -11.76 -32.75 -2.45
N LYS A 455 -11.96 -31.64 -3.16
CA LYS A 455 -12.07 -30.32 -2.54
C LYS A 455 -13.25 -30.29 -1.59
N GLN A 456 -12.98 -30.19 -0.29
CA GLN A 456 -14.02 -29.98 0.70
C GLN A 456 -14.59 -28.57 0.54
N ARG A 457 -15.82 -28.48 0.05
CA ARG A 457 -16.58 -27.23 -0.05
C ARG A 457 -17.58 -27.16 1.09
N LEU A 458 -17.79 -25.95 1.59
CA LEU A 458 -18.80 -25.68 2.60
C LEU A 458 -20.18 -25.70 1.94
N SER A 459 -20.99 -26.72 2.21
CA SER A 459 -22.38 -26.74 1.76
C SER A 459 -23.20 -25.71 2.53
N MET A 460 -23.91 -24.84 1.83
CA MET A 460 -24.70 -23.78 2.45
C MET A 460 -25.91 -23.41 1.60
N GLU A 461 -27.04 -23.16 2.25
CA GLU A 461 -28.23 -22.66 1.57
C GLU A 461 -28.00 -21.26 0.98
N ALA A 462 -28.51 -21.02 -0.23
CA ALA A 462 -28.34 -19.77 -0.96
C ALA A 462 -28.82 -18.54 -0.15
N HIS A 463 -29.93 -18.68 0.58
CA HIS A 463 -30.47 -17.59 1.41
C HIS A 463 -29.55 -17.28 2.61
N THR A 464 -29.00 -18.30 3.25
CA THR A 464 -28.08 -18.15 4.39
C THR A 464 -26.77 -17.49 3.97
N LEU A 465 -26.19 -17.92 2.84
CA LEU A 465 -25.01 -17.28 2.28
C LEU A 465 -25.28 -15.81 1.94
N SER A 466 -26.39 -15.54 1.25
CA SER A 466 -26.78 -14.18 0.86
C SER A 466 -26.96 -13.25 2.06
N ASP A 467 -27.64 -13.70 3.12
CA ASP A 467 -27.85 -12.92 4.34
C ASP A 467 -26.52 -12.56 5.03
N LEU A 468 -25.59 -13.52 5.07
CA LEU A 468 -24.25 -13.31 5.62
C LEU A 468 -23.44 -12.32 4.80
N LEU A 469 -23.42 -12.49 3.47
CA LEU A 469 -22.70 -11.61 2.55
C LEU A 469 -23.26 -10.19 2.57
N PHE A 470 -24.57 -10.04 2.74
CA PHE A 470 -25.23 -8.74 2.89
C PHE A 470 -24.86 -8.05 4.21
N LYS A 471 -24.86 -8.77 5.33
CA LYS A 471 -24.39 -8.24 6.63
C LYS A 471 -22.94 -7.80 6.57
N PHE A 472 -22.10 -8.57 5.88
CA PHE A 472 -20.71 -8.21 5.64
C PHE A 472 -20.61 -6.95 4.74
N TYR A 473 -21.41 -6.84 3.68
CA TYR A 473 -21.47 -5.64 2.83
C TYR A 473 -21.79 -4.37 3.64
N LEU A 474 -22.82 -4.42 4.50
CA LEU A 474 -23.20 -3.29 5.34
C LEU A 474 -22.08 -2.86 6.30
N LYS A 475 -21.37 -3.82 6.89
CA LYS A 475 -20.23 -3.53 7.78
C LYS A 475 -19.03 -2.95 7.03
N LEU A 476 -18.70 -3.53 5.88
CA LEU A 476 -17.55 -3.11 5.07
C LEU A 476 -17.68 -1.64 4.61
N PHE A 477 -18.91 -1.20 4.34
CA PHE A 477 -19.21 0.15 3.86
C PHE A 477 -19.91 1.04 4.91
N ALA A 478 -19.79 0.71 6.20
CA ALA A 478 -20.49 1.40 7.28
C ALA A 478 -20.25 2.92 7.34
N VAL A 479 -19.10 3.39 6.82
CA VAL A 479 -18.77 4.84 6.71
C VAL A 479 -19.75 5.61 5.80
N GLU A 480 -20.55 4.92 5.00
CA GLU A 480 -21.55 5.51 4.10
C GLU A 480 -22.92 5.73 4.73
N ALA A 481 -23.10 5.31 5.98
CA ALA A 481 -24.24 5.68 6.82
C ALA A 481 -24.05 7.11 7.36
N SER A 482 -24.10 8.10 6.45
CA SER A 482 -23.79 9.52 6.69
C SER A 482 -24.50 10.13 7.92
N ARG A 483 -25.72 9.67 8.22
CA ARG A 483 -26.51 10.16 9.36
C ARG A 483 -25.94 9.75 10.72
N ASP A 484 -25.33 8.57 10.82
CA ASP A 484 -24.80 8.05 12.09
C ASP A 484 -23.39 8.58 12.35
N LEU A 485 -22.58 8.75 11.29
CA LEU A 485 -21.25 9.35 11.37
C LEU A 485 -21.31 10.80 11.85
N MET A 486 -22.24 11.62 11.31
CA MET A 486 -22.41 13.02 11.74
C MET A 486 -22.97 13.15 13.16
N ARG A 487 -23.77 12.18 13.63
CA ARG A 487 -24.34 12.19 14.99
C ARG A 487 -23.33 11.78 16.06
N ASN A 488 -22.37 10.91 15.73
CA ASN A 488 -21.40 10.34 16.66
C ASN A 488 -19.95 10.67 16.26
N MET A 489 -19.55 11.94 16.37
CA MET A 489 -18.19 12.42 16.05
C MET A 489 -17.16 12.04 17.13
N THR A 490 -16.92 10.74 17.32
CA THR A 490 -15.84 10.23 18.17
C THR A 490 -14.50 10.20 17.42
N ARG A 491 -13.39 10.19 18.16
CA ARG A 491 -12.03 10.06 17.58
C ARG A 491 -11.90 8.78 16.73
N THR A 492 -12.49 7.68 17.18
CA THR A 492 -12.55 6.39 16.47
C THR A 492 -13.29 6.53 15.13
N ASN A 493 -14.44 7.19 15.12
CA ASN A 493 -15.22 7.40 13.90
C ASN A 493 -14.53 8.32 12.89
N MET A 494 -13.76 9.32 13.36
CA MET A 494 -12.91 10.14 12.50
C MET A 494 -11.78 9.31 11.87
N ARG A 495 -11.12 8.43 12.65
CA ARG A 495 -10.10 7.51 12.12
C ARG A 495 -10.67 6.59 11.05
N ARG A 496 -11.84 6.00 11.29
CA ARG A 496 -12.57 5.17 10.32
C ARG A 496 -12.89 5.91 9.03
N ALA A 497 -13.37 7.16 9.13
CA ALA A 497 -13.66 7.99 7.97
C ALA A 497 -12.41 8.40 7.18
N SER A 498 -11.24 8.47 7.83
CA SER A 498 -9.96 8.74 7.18
C SER A 498 -9.27 7.50 6.57
N ALA A 499 -9.68 6.30 6.98
CA ALA A 499 -9.07 5.01 6.60
C ALA A 499 -9.96 4.24 5.60
N VAL A 500 -10.42 4.90 4.54
CA VAL A 500 -11.24 4.24 3.51
C VAL A 500 -10.35 3.40 2.60
N HIS A 501 -10.26 2.11 2.88
CA HIS A 501 -9.48 1.15 2.09
C HIS A 501 -10.31 0.38 1.06
N TYR A 502 -11.63 0.31 1.24
CA TYR A 502 -12.49 -0.63 0.54
C TYR A 502 -13.41 0.06 -0.46
N VAL A 503 -13.45 -0.50 -1.67
CA VAL A 503 -14.37 -0.16 -2.75
C VAL A 503 -15.12 -1.41 -3.21
N ARG A 504 -16.08 -1.26 -4.12
CA ARG A 504 -16.98 -2.38 -4.51
C ARG A 504 -16.21 -3.51 -5.16
N ARG A 505 -15.16 -3.21 -5.93
CA ARG A 505 -14.22 -4.21 -6.44
C ARG A 505 -13.64 -5.12 -5.35
N ASN A 506 -13.29 -4.60 -4.18
CA ASN A 506 -12.70 -5.38 -3.10
C ASN A 506 -13.69 -6.39 -2.53
N TYR A 507 -14.95 -5.97 -2.39
CA TYR A 507 -16.04 -6.86 -2.01
C TYR A 507 -16.19 -7.99 -3.03
N VAL A 508 -16.19 -7.66 -4.33
CA VAL A 508 -16.27 -8.66 -5.42
C VAL A 508 -15.06 -9.61 -5.43
N TRP A 509 -13.84 -9.13 -5.13
CA TRP A 509 -12.67 -10.00 -4.98
C TRP A 509 -12.82 -11.00 -3.85
N LEU A 510 -13.41 -10.59 -2.73
CA LEU A 510 -13.70 -11.52 -1.64
C LEU A 510 -14.80 -12.51 -2.05
N LEU A 511 -15.86 -12.07 -2.75
CA LEU A 511 -16.87 -12.97 -3.28
C LEU A 511 -16.25 -14.04 -4.20
N ALA A 512 -15.31 -13.65 -5.05
CA ALA A 512 -14.59 -14.57 -5.92
C ALA A 512 -13.80 -15.64 -5.13
N LEU A 513 -13.25 -15.25 -3.98
CA LEU A 513 -12.55 -16.18 -3.09
C LEU A 513 -13.51 -17.14 -2.39
N ILE A 514 -14.68 -16.65 -1.95
CA ILE A 514 -15.73 -17.44 -1.29
C ILE A 514 -16.41 -18.41 -2.28
N GLN A 515 -16.62 -17.99 -3.52
CA GLN A 515 -17.27 -18.80 -4.56
C GLN A 515 -16.57 -20.14 -4.77
N ASP A 516 -15.23 -20.14 -4.78
CA ASP A 516 -14.42 -21.34 -4.96
C ASP A 516 -14.53 -22.31 -3.76
N ARG A 517 -15.03 -21.85 -2.60
CA ARG A 517 -15.06 -22.58 -1.33
C ARG A 517 -16.45 -23.04 -0.89
N VAL A 518 -17.51 -22.42 -1.37
CA VAL A 518 -18.89 -22.70 -0.95
C VAL A 518 -19.61 -23.49 -2.02
N ASP A 519 -20.32 -24.54 -1.63
CA ASP A 519 -21.25 -25.27 -2.50
C ASP A 519 -22.69 -24.79 -2.23
N THR A 520 -23.27 -24.10 -3.21
CA THR A 520 -24.60 -23.50 -3.13
C THR A 520 -25.14 -23.20 -4.53
N ASP A 521 -26.44 -22.90 -4.63
CA ASP A 521 -27.01 -22.26 -5.83
C ASP A 521 -26.51 -20.81 -5.91
N TRP A 522 -25.32 -20.64 -6.49
CA TRP A 522 -24.62 -19.35 -6.54
C TRP A 522 -25.41 -18.28 -7.29
N PRO A 523 -25.98 -18.53 -8.49
CA PRO A 523 -26.86 -17.56 -9.15
C PRO A 523 -27.99 -17.09 -8.23
N ARG A 524 -28.69 -18.02 -7.56
CA ARG A 524 -29.78 -17.67 -6.66
C ARG A 524 -29.31 -16.87 -5.45
N ALA A 525 -28.18 -17.23 -4.85
CA ALA A 525 -27.61 -16.51 -3.71
C ALA A 525 -27.25 -15.06 -4.08
N MET A 526 -26.69 -14.87 -5.28
CA MET A 526 -26.33 -13.54 -5.80
C MET A 526 -27.56 -12.70 -6.15
N GLU A 527 -28.62 -13.30 -6.70
CA GLU A 527 -29.91 -12.60 -6.92
C GLU A 527 -30.46 -12.05 -5.61
N ILE A 528 -30.60 -12.91 -4.59
CA ILE A 528 -31.10 -12.48 -3.26
C ILE A 528 -30.20 -11.40 -2.65
N LEU A 529 -28.89 -11.50 -2.85
CA LEU A 529 -27.93 -10.52 -2.32
C LEU A 529 -28.11 -9.16 -3.00
N MET A 530 -28.24 -9.15 -4.33
CA MET A 530 -28.42 -7.92 -5.10
C MET A 530 -29.75 -7.24 -4.78
N ASP A 531 -30.84 -8.01 -4.66
CA ASP A 531 -32.15 -7.48 -4.24
C ASP A 531 -32.05 -6.78 -2.87
N ARG A 532 -31.37 -7.43 -1.90
CA ARG A 532 -31.15 -6.85 -0.57
C ARG A 532 -30.30 -5.58 -0.58
N ILE A 533 -29.27 -5.52 -1.43
CA ILE A 533 -28.42 -4.32 -1.58
C ILE A 533 -29.20 -3.18 -2.23
N GLU A 534 -30.03 -3.46 -3.23
CA GLU A 534 -30.88 -2.46 -3.89
C GLU A 534 -31.96 -1.91 -2.95
N ASP A 535 -32.56 -2.78 -2.14
CA ASP A 535 -33.57 -2.41 -1.15
C ASP A 535 -32.99 -1.72 0.08
N ASP A 536 -31.67 -1.77 0.31
CA ASP A 536 -31.03 -1.19 1.48
C ASP A 536 -31.34 0.31 1.66
N LYS A 537 -31.48 0.71 2.93
CA LYS A 537 -31.69 2.10 3.35
C LYS A 537 -30.74 2.50 4.48
N GLN A 538 -29.87 1.61 4.95
CA GLN A 538 -28.89 1.88 6.01
C GLN A 538 -27.71 2.68 5.44
N LEU A 539 -27.15 2.25 4.30
CA LEU A 539 -26.08 2.96 3.63
C LEU A 539 -26.66 4.09 2.80
N THR A 540 -26.77 5.28 3.39
CA THR A 540 -27.39 6.45 2.74
C THR A 540 -26.73 6.86 1.42
N MET A 541 -25.46 6.51 1.22
CA MET A 541 -24.73 6.73 -0.04
C MET A 541 -24.56 5.46 -0.89
N GLY A 542 -25.04 4.30 -0.43
CA GLY A 542 -24.77 3.00 -1.04
C GLY A 542 -25.26 2.90 -2.49
N MET A 543 -26.44 3.46 -2.78
CA MET A 543 -27.00 3.47 -4.14
C MET A 543 -26.16 4.27 -5.16
N ASN A 544 -25.34 5.23 -4.71
CA ASN A 544 -24.42 5.93 -5.61
C ASN A 544 -23.36 4.98 -6.20
N TYR A 545 -23.08 3.87 -5.54
CA TYR A 545 -22.05 2.89 -5.92
C TYR A 545 -22.64 1.56 -6.43
N PHE A 546 -23.96 1.45 -6.55
CA PHE A 546 -24.61 0.20 -6.94
C PHE A 546 -24.25 -0.22 -8.37
N GLN A 547 -24.23 0.74 -9.30
CA GLN A 547 -23.84 0.46 -10.70
C GLN A 547 -22.37 0.02 -10.80
N ASP A 548 -21.52 0.55 -9.93
CA ASP A 548 -20.11 0.17 -9.82
C ASP A 548 -19.95 -1.28 -9.35
N LEU A 549 -20.74 -1.68 -8.35
CA LEU A 549 -20.83 -3.08 -7.90
C LEU A 549 -21.27 -4.01 -9.04
N CYS A 550 -22.34 -3.68 -9.76
CA CYS A 550 -22.83 -4.45 -10.90
C CYS A 550 -21.75 -4.62 -11.98
N CYS A 551 -21.04 -3.54 -12.30
CA CYS A 551 -19.94 -3.53 -13.27
C CYS A 551 -18.80 -4.45 -12.84
N GLU A 552 -18.36 -4.38 -11.58
CA GLU A 552 -17.27 -5.20 -11.07
C GLU A 552 -17.64 -6.68 -10.97
N MET A 553 -18.87 -7.00 -10.53
CA MET A 553 -19.38 -8.38 -10.55
C MET A 553 -19.39 -8.97 -11.97
N HIS A 554 -19.81 -8.19 -12.97
CA HIS A 554 -19.84 -8.62 -14.36
C HIS A 554 -18.43 -8.86 -14.91
N LYS A 555 -17.52 -7.89 -14.71
CA LYS A 555 -16.12 -7.97 -15.20
C LYS A 555 -15.36 -9.16 -14.61
N GLN A 556 -15.61 -9.47 -13.35
CA GLN A 556 -14.99 -10.59 -12.66
C GLN A 556 -15.75 -11.92 -12.86
N LYS A 557 -16.84 -11.90 -13.65
CA LYS A 557 -17.69 -13.06 -13.95
C LYS A 557 -18.29 -13.72 -12.70
N ILE A 558 -18.50 -12.94 -11.63
CA ILE A 558 -19.10 -13.40 -10.37
C ILE A 558 -20.62 -13.48 -10.49
N PHE A 559 -21.22 -12.43 -11.05
CA PHE A 559 -22.65 -12.33 -11.32
C PHE A 559 -22.88 -11.25 -12.38
N THR A 560 -23.89 -11.42 -13.22
CA THR A 560 -24.28 -10.39 -14.21
C THR A 560 -25.75 -10.07 -14.02
N VAL A 561 -26.06 -8.82 -13.68
CA VAL A 561 -27.42 -8.29 -13.58
C VAL A 561 -28.09 -8.18 -14.96
N GLU A 562 -29.42 -8.22 -14.99
CA GLU A 562 -30.20 -8.28 -16.24
C GLU A 562 -29.86 -7.14 -17.22
N CYS A 563 -29.67 -5.92 -16.73
CA CYS A 563 -29.38 -4.75 -17.57
C CYS A 563 -28.06 -4.88 -18.35
N LEU A 564 -27.09 -5.65 -17.86
CA LEU A 564 -25.81 -5.90 -18.53
C LEU A 564 -25.86 -7.12 -19.47
N ARG A 565 -26.79 -8.08 -19.23
CA ARG A 565 -26.95 -9.28 -20.07
C ARG A 565 -27.44 -8.98 -21.48
N TYR A 566 -28.24 -7.91 -21.65
CA TYR A 566 -28.88 -7.56 -22.91
C TYR A 566 -28.29 -6.31 -23.59
N SER A 567 -27.05 -5.95 -23.27
CA SER A 567 -26.38 -4.76 -23.83
C SER A 567 -26.30 -4.77 -25.36
N ASP A 568 -26.16 -5.94 -25.99
CA ASP A 568 -26.14 -6.10 -27.45
C ASP A 568 -27.42 -5.64 -28.16
N ARG A 569 -28.54 -5.50 -27.42
CA ARG A 569 -29.82 -5.02 -27.99
C ARG A 569 -29.84 -3.50 -28.24
N TYR A 570 -28.85 -2.76 -27.72
CA TYR A 570 -28.77 -1.31 -27.82
C TYR A 570 -27.75 -0.87 -28.88
N THR A 571 -27.99 -1.16 -30.16
CA THR A 571 -27.22 -0.55 -31.25
C THR A 571 -27.65 0.91 -31.41
N SER A 572 -27.05 1.83 -30.65
CA SER A 572 -27.20 3.27 -30.92
C SER A 572 -26.27 3.66 -32.06
N TYR A 573 -26.83 3.89 -33.24
CA TYR A 573 -26.12 4.48 -34.39
C TYR A 573 -25.86 5.99 -34.23
N LYS A 574 -26.10 6.55 -33.03
CA LYS A 574 -25.93 7.98 -32.72
C LYS A 574 -24.90 8.17 -31.60
N GLY A 575 -24.23 9.33 -31.63
CA GLY A 575 -23.25 9.74 -30.61
C GLY A 575 -21.87 9.08 -30.76
N VAL A 576 -21.16 8.94 -29.63
CA VAL A 576 -19.77 8.46 -29.57
C VAL A 576 -19.60 7.00 -30.02
N PHE A 577 -20.66 6.19 -29.93
CA PHE A 577 -20.63 4.77 -30.31
C PHE A 577 -21.06 4.50 -31.76
N ARG A 578 -21.33 5.53 -32.58
CA ARG A 578 -21.82 5.38 -33.97
C ARG A 578 -20.97 4.48 -34.88
N ARG A 579 -19.69 4.28 -34.53
CA ARG A 579 -18.73 3.47 -35.30
C ARG A 579 -18.56 2.05 -34.74
N TRP A 580 -19.20 1.73 -33.62
CA TRP A 580 -19.07 0.44 -32.96
C TRP A 580 -20.09 -0.51 -33.58
N GLN A 581 -19.62 -1.65 -34.08
CA GLN A 581 -20.48 -2.71 -34.62
C GLN A 581 -21.27 -3.40 -33.51
N THR A 582 -20.63 -3.57 -32.35
CA THR A 582 -21.22 -4.10 -31.12
C THR A 582 -20.73 -3.23 -29.97
N ILE A 583 -21.65 -2.80 -29.10
CA ILE A 583 -21.30 -2.02 -27.91
C ILE A 583 -21.24 -3.01 -26.74
N PRO A 584 -20.08 -3.20 -26.09
CA PRO A 584 -19.97 -4.10 -24.96
C PRO A 584 -20.77 -3.57 -23.77
N ALA A 585 -21.17 -4.48 -22.87
CA ALA A 585 -21.89 -4.17 -21.64
C ALA A 585 -21.17 -3.14 -20.76
N VAL A 586 -19.83 -3.11 -20.82
CA VAL A 586 -19.00 -2.18 -20.07
C VAL A 586 -17.99 -1.53 -21.02
N VAL A 587 -17.91 -0.20 -20.97
CA VAL A 587 -16.92 0.61 -21.69
C VAL A 587 -15.99 1.33 -20.70
N CYS A 588 -14.74 1.55 -21.10
CA CYS A 588 -13.80 2.35 -20.32
C CYS A 588 -13.88 3.81 -20.77
N LEU A 589 -14.06 4.72 -19.82
CA LEU A 589 -13.97 6.16 -20.05
C LEU A 589 -12.60 6.64 -19.55
N VAL A 590 -11.85 7.29 -20.44
CA VAL A 590 -10.59 7.96 -20.11
C VAL A 590 -10.87 9.45 -20.04
N VAL A 591 -10.66 10.04 -18.86
CA VAL A 591 -10.83 11.48 -18.63
C VAL A 591 -9.46 12.10 -18.45
N GLU A 592 -9.13 13.06 -19.30
CA GLU A 592 -7.90 13.84 -19.17
C GLU A 592 -8.12 15.00 -18.20
N ILE A 593 -7.37 15.02 -17.10
CA ILE A 593 -7.39 16.12 -16.13
C ILE A 593 -6.20 17.04 -16.42
N PRO A 594 -6.43 18.32 -16.79
CA PRO A 594 -5.36 19.28 -17.00
C PRO A 594 -4.45 19.42 -15.77
N ALA A 595 -3.12 19.42 -15.98
CA ALA A 595 -2.16 19.45 -14.87
C ALA A 595 -2.25 20.70 -13.97
N ASN A 596 -2.77 21.81 -14.51
CA ASN A 596 -3.05 23.05 -13.78
C ASN A 596 -4.25 22.91 -12.82
N ALA A 597 -5.22 22.05 -13.10
CA ALA A 597 -6.33 21.77 -12.18
C ALA A 597 -5.83 21.11 -10.87
N LEU A 598 -4.69 20.41 -10.92
CA LEU A 598 -4.04 19.80 -9.76
C LEU A 598 -3.08 20.75 -9.03
N LYS A 599 -2.89 21.99 -9.51
CA LYS A 599 -1.97 22.97 -8.92
C LYS A 599 -2.27 23.27 -7.44
N PRO A 600 -3.52 23.44 -6.98
CA PRO A 600 -3.80 23.70 -5.56
C PRO A 600 -3.31 22.60 -4.62
N LEU A 601 -3.32 21.33 -5.07
CA LEU A 601 -2.82 20.20 -4.29
C LEU A 601 -1.28 20.16 -4.29
N LYS A 602 -0.66 20.51 -5.41
CA LYS A 602 0.80 20.62 -5.52
C LYS A 602 1.34 21.77 -4.65
N ASP A 603 0.72 22.94 -4.72
CA ASP A 603 1.15 24.14 -4.00
C ASP A 603 1.04 23.97 -2.48
N ARG A 604 0.07 23.18 -2.00
CA ARG A 604 -0.08 22.84 -0.58
C ARG A 604 0.96 21.83 -0.07
N GLY A 605 1.62 21.08 -0.95
CA GLY A 605 2.63 20.08 -0.56
C GLY A 605 2.12 19.12 0.52
N GLU A 606 2.85 19.02 1.63
CA GLU A 606 2.46 18.17 2.77
C GLU A 606 1.10 18.55 3.38
N SER A 607 0.76 19.84 3.43
CA SER A 607 -0.50 20.31 4.02
C SER A 607 -1.74 19.92 3.21
N ALA A 608 -1.56 19.40 1.99
CA ALA A 608 -2.65 18.83 1.21
C ALA A 608 -3.20 17.54 1.83
N GLY A 609 -2.41 16.82 2.64
CA GLY A 609 -2.73 15.48 3.10
C GLY A 609 -2.78 14.48 1.94
N THR A 610 -3.63 13.46 2.05
CA THR A 610 -3.83 12.39 1.06
C THR A 610 -5.29 12.32 0.60
N PRO A 611 -5.86 13.40 0.02
CA PRO A 611 -7.27 13.43 -0.35
C PRO A 611 -7.60 12.31 -1.35
N LEU A 612 -8.80 11.76 -1.17
CA LEU A 612 -9.40 10.78 -2.07
C LEU A 612 -9.87 11.48 -3.35
N PHE A 613 -9.57 10.86 -4.49
CA PHE A 613 -10.14 11.25 -5.77
C PHE A 613 -11.32 10.36 -6.09
N GLN A 614 -12.42 11.01 -6.45
CA GLN A 614 -13.65 10.37 -6.89
C GLN A 614 -14.09 10.98 -8.21
N CYS A 615 -14.59 10.16 -9.12
CA CYS A 615 -15.18 10.61 -10.37
C CYS A 615 -16.69 10.35 -10.29
N ASP A 616 -17.50 11.40 -10.43
CA ASP A 616 -18.95 11.28 -10.40
C ASP A 616 -19.54 11.51 -11.79
N ILE A 617 -20.51 10.68 -12.16
CA ILE A 617 -21.35 10.88 -13.34
C ILE A 617 -22.73 11.28 -12.86
N ALA A 618 -23.13 12.51 -13.17
CA ALA A 618 -24.44 13.05 -12.87
C ALA A 618 -25.24 13.36 -14.14
N THR A 619 -26.51 13.00 -14.14
CA THR A 619 -27.53 13.46 -15.08
C THR A 619 -28.66 14.11 -14.28
N GLY A 620 -29.63 14.76 -14.94
CA GLY A 620 -30.72 15.45 -14.24
C GLY A 620 -31.50 14.58 -13.23
N ASN A 621 -31.52 13.25 -13.43
CA ASN A 621 -32.27 12.30 -12.61
C ASN A 621 -31.39 11.21 -11.96
N MET A 622 -30.07 11.20 -12.18
CA MET A 622 -29.19 10.14 -11.66
C MET A 622 -27.85 10.70 -11.21
N HIS A 623 -27.31 10.13 -10.15
CA HIS A 623 -25.96 10.39 -9.68
C HIS A 623 -25.28 9.05 -9.38
N ASN A 624 -24.17 8.77 -10.08
CA ASN A 624 -23.36 7.58 -9.87
C ASN A 624 -21.94 8.00 -9.51
N ALA A 625 -21.43 7.50 -8.40
CA ALA A 625 -20.04 7.67 -8.01
C ALA A 625 -19.23 6.50 -8.58
N LEU A 626 -18.25 6.82 -9.42
CA LEU A 626 -17.30 5.86 -9.97
C LEU A 626 -15.99 5.96 -9.19
N VAL A 627 -15.71 4.94 -8.40
CA VAL A 627 -14.43 4.81 -7.69
C VAL A 627 -13.38 4.08 -8.56
N HIS A 628 -13.78 3.66 -9.76
CA HIS A 628 -12.93 2.99 -10.75
C HIS A 628 -12.21 3.93 -11.72
N SER A 629 -11.99 5.20 -11.35
CA SER A 629 -11.05 6.05 -12.10
C SER A 629 -9.62 5.62 -11.75
N ALA A 630 -8.92 5.07 -12.74
CA ALA A 630 -7.47 5.05 -12.67
C ALA A 630 -6.99 6.41 -13.19
N ILE A 631 -6.35 7.18 -12.31
CA ILE A 631 -5.75 8.46 -12.71
C ILE A 631 -4.35 8.14 -13.22
N TYR A 632 -4.04 8.62 -14.41
CA TYR A 632 -2.74 8.46 -15.04
C TYR A 632 -2.11 9.83 -15.26
N LEU A 633 -0.83 9.97 -14.91
CA LEU A 633 -0.05 11.12 -15.34
C LEU A 633 0.40 10.87 -16.78
N TRP A 634 -0.23 11.56 -17.72
CA TRP A 634 0.19 11.55 -19.12
C TRP A 634 0.95 12.82 -19.45
N GLN A 635 2.22 12.69 -19.86
CA GLN A 635 2.99 13.79 -20.45
C GLN A 635 2.90 13.70 -21.97
N ARG A 636 2.28 14.70 -22.62
CA ARG A 636 2.42 14.88 -24.08
C ARG A 636 3.90 15.12 -24.40
N ARG A 637 4.62 14.09 -24.84
CA ARG A 637 5.82 14.30 -25.63
C ARG A 637 5.37 14.93 -26.95
N GLN A 638 5.66 16.21 -27.15
CA GLN A 638 5.55 16.82 -28.47
C GLN A 638 6.61 16.18 -29.38
N HIS A 639 6.27 15.07 -30.03
CA HIS A 639 7.06 14.60 -31.15
C HIS A 639 6.81 15.54 -32.33
N SER A 640 7.86 16.28 -32.70
CA SER A 640 7.92 16.95 -34.00
C SER A 640 7.70 15.90 -35.09
N ARG A 641 6.65 16.11 -35.89
CA ARG A 641 6.28 15.23 -37.00
C ARG A 641 7.44 15.12 -38.00
N ARG A 642 8.23 14.04 -37.95
CA ARG A 642 8.92 13.51 -39.13
C ARG A 642 8.11 12.32 -39.64
N ARG A 643 7.51 12.49 -40.82
CA ARG A 643 6.80 11.43 -41.54
C ARG A 643 7.82 10.36 -41.95
N TYR A 644 7.62 9.14 -41.51
CA TYR A 644 8.13 7.96 -42.21
C TYR A 644 6.95 7.01 -42.48
N HIS A 645 6.77 6.66 -43.74
CA HIS A 645 5.85 5.63 -44.19
C HIS A 645 6.50 4.26 -44.00
N SER A 646 5.86 3.36 -43.25
CA SER A 646 5.90 1.93 -43.55
C SER A 646 4.64 1.25 -43.02
N ARG A 647 4.11 0.32 -43.83
CA ARG A 647 2.90 -0.48 -43.61
C ARG A 647 3.25 -1.71 -42.78
N GLY A 648 2.38 -2.11 -41.85
CA GLY A 648 2.41 -3.44 -41.22
C GLY A 648 1.50 -3.59 -40.00
N SER A 649 0.33 -4.20 -40.22
CA SER A 649 -0.58 -4.90 -39.27
C SER A 649 -0.63 -4.46 -37.80
N ALA A 650 -1.71 -3.75 -37.43
CA ALA A 650 -2.08 -3.45 -36.04
C ALA A 650 -3.33 -4.22 -35.61
N GLY A 651 -3.24 -4.91 -34.47
CA GLY A 651 -4.41 -5.30 -33.68
C GLY A 651 -5.06 -4.05 -33.07
N SER A 652 -6.36 -3.92 -33.24
CA SER A 652 -7.10 -2.68 -32.96
C SER A 652 -7.50 -2.55 -31.49
N ILE A 653 -6.85 -1.62 -30.78
CA ILE A 653 -7.43 -0.90 -29.63
C ILE A 653 -7.79 0.50 -30.15
N TRP A 654 -9.06 0.88 -30.03
CA TRP A 654 -9.54 2.18 -30.50
C TRP A 654 -9.45 3.22 -29.39
N ASP A 655 -8.46 4.12 -29.47
CA ASP A 655 -8.37 5.32 -28.64
C ASP A 655 -9.19 6.47 -29.25
N LEU A 656 -10.11 7.04 -28.47
CA LEU A 656 -10.83 8.27 -28.81
C LEU A 656 -10.41 9.37 -27.83
N THR A 657 -9.60 10.32 -28.29
CA THR A 657 -9.30 11.58 -27.59
C THR A 657 -10.44 12.57 -27.79
N PHE A 658 -10.98 13.11 -26.69
CA PHE A 658 -11.97 14.20 -26.70
C PHE A 658 -11.26 15.56 -26.66
N GLY A 659 -11.70 16.51 -27.50
CA GLY A 659 -11.29 17.91 -27.43
C GLY A 659 -12.09 18.68 -26.38
N ASP A 660 -11.43 19.62 -25.71
CA ASP A 660 -11.89 20.59 -24.71
C ASP A 660 -13.37 20.50 -24.32
N VAL A 661 -13.64 19.73 -23.25
CA VAL A 661 -14.93 19.70 -22.55
C VAL A 661 -14.75 20.41 -21.21
N HIS A 662 -15.41 21.56 -21.02
CA HIS A 662 -15.57 22.16 -19.70
C HIS A 662 -16.52 21.30 -18.86
N VAL A 663 -15.94 20.56 -17.91
CA VAL A 663 -16.69 19.78 -16.90
C VAL A 663 -16.97 20.68 -15.69
N GLY A 664 -18.23 20.74 -15.29
CA GLY A 664 -18.69 21.44 -14.08
C GLY A 664 -18.04 20.89 -12.80
N SER A 665 -17.76 21.80 -11.87
CA SER A 665 -17.02 21.66 -10.61
C SER A 665 -16.64 20.24 -10.14
N LEU A 666 -15.33 19.99 -10.05
CA LEU A 666 -14.76 19.09 -9.04
C LEU A 666 -15.12 19.64 -7.65
N ARG A 667 -16.04 18.99 -6.94
CA ARG A 667 -16.24 19.23 -5.51
C ARG A 667 -15.32 18.31 -4.73
N GLY A 668 -14.18 18.82 -4.29
CA GLY A 668 -13.47 18.23 -3.16
C GLY A 668 -14.25 18.54 -1.89
N TYR A 669 -14.68 17.51 -1.16
CA TYR A 669 -15.15 17.71 0.21
C TYR A 669 -13.93 18.03 1.09
N PHE A 670 -13.75 19.31 1.41
CA PHE A 670 -12.80 19.74 2.45
C PHE A 670 -13.50 19.62 3.80
N VAL A 671 -13.13 18.61 4.59
CA VAL A 671 -13.30 18.70 6.04
C VAL A 671 -12.08 19.42 6.59
N SER A 672 -12.18 20.74 6.76
CA SER A 672 -11.17 21.54 7.44
C SER A 672 -11.20 21.20 8.94
N ILE A 673 -10.29 20.35 9.39
CA ILE A 673 -10.03 20.14 10.82
C ILE A 673 -9.09 21.27 11.28
N GLN A 674 -9.67 22.38 11.77
CA GLN A 674 -8.90 23.31 12.58
C GLN A 674 -8.69 22.67 13.97
N GLN A 675 -7.43 22.45 14.35
CA GLN A 675 -7.07 22.15 15.73
C GLN A 675 -7.54 23.28 16.66
N PRO A 676 -8.11 22.97 17.85
CA PRO A 676 -8.46 24.01 18.81
C PRO A 676 -7.18 24.56 19.44
N ARG A 677 -6.89 25.84 19.19
CA ARG A 677 -5.91 26.59 19.98
C ARG A 677 -6.49 26.83 21.37
N SER A 678 -5.76 26.39 22.39
CA SER A 678 -5.99 26.71 23.78
C SER A 678 -5.72 28.19 24.05
N SER A 679 -6.74 28.96 24.47
CA SER A 679 -6.59 30.03 25.46
C SER A 679 -7.95 30.61 25.84
N ASN A 680 -8.20 30.64 27.15
CA ASN A 680 -9.27 31.38 27.83
C ASN A 680 -9.27 32.87 27.46
N SER A 681 -10.42 33.41 27.06
CA SER A 681 -11.03 34.59 27.68
C SER A 681 -12.38 34.91 27.02
N ALA A 682 -13.36 35.23 27.86
CA ALA A 682 -14.71 35.66 27.48
C ALA A 682 -14.69 37.04 26.83
N PHE A 683 -15.58 37.30 25.84
CA PHE A 683 -16.45 38.47 25.80
C PHE A 683 -17.46 38.36 24.63
N VAL A 684 -18.66 38.91 24.89
CA VAL A 684 -19.89 38.86 24.12
C VAL A 684 -20.04 40.12 23.26
N GLN A 685 -20.37 40.00 21.97
CA GLN A 685 -21.31 40.82 21.14
C GLN A 685 -20.93 40.96 19.63
N PRO A 686 -21.92 41.16 18.74
CA PRO A 686 -21.81 40.92 17.29
C PRO A 686 -21.52 42.19 16.48
N TRP A 687 -20.79 42.06 15.37
CA TRP A 687 -20.61 43.13 14.37
C TRP A 687 -21.05 42.68 12.97
N GLU A 688 -22.06 43.38 12.47
CA GLU A 688 -22.52 43.42 11.09
C GLU A 688 -21.56 44.22 10.18
N ARG A 689 -21.81 44.09 8.86
CA ARG A 689 -21.27 44.85 7.71
C ARG A 689 -19.94 44.30 7.16
N GLN A 690 -19.72 44.13 5.86
CA GLN A 690 -20.25 44.83 4.69
C GLN A 690 -19.96 43.96 3.45
N CYS A 691 -20.98 43.49 2.73
CA CYS A 691 -20.81 42.93 1.38
C CYS A 691 -21.22 44.00 0.38
N CYS A 692 -20.28 44.43 -0.47
CA CYS A 692 -20.56 45.27 -1.62
C CYS A 692 -21.33 44.48 -2.67
N THR A 693 -22.47 45.02 -3.03
CA THR A 693 -23.36 44.65 -4.11
C THR A 693 -22.75 45.00 -5.48
N ALA A 694 -22.80 44.04 -6.41
CA ALA A 694 -22.91 44.33 -7.84
C ALA A 694 -24.03 43.42 -8.36
N GLY A 695 -25.20 44.03 -8.57
CA GLY A 695 -26.41 43.34 -8.99
C GLY A 695 -26.44 43.07 -10.49
N PHE A 696 -27.19 42.03 -10.87
CA PHE A 696 -28.00 42.04 -12.08
C PHE A 696 -29.31 41.31 -11.81
N HIS A 697 -30.36 41.82 -12.45
CA HIS A 697 -31.78 41.76 -12.09
C HIS A 697 -32.48 40.39 -12.14
N HIS A 698 -33.44 40.28 -11.22
CA HIS A 698 -34.68 39.49 -11.18
C HIS A 698 -35.18 38.75 -12.44
N SER A 699 -35.66 37.52 -12.21
CA SER A 699 -37.08 37.21 -12.41
C SER A 699 -37.51 36.04 -11.52
N GLU A 700 -38.44 36.30 -10.60
CA GLU A 700 -39.16 35.30 -9.81
C GLU A 700 -40.14 34.52 -10.70
N TRP A 701 -40.18 33.20 -10.54
CA TRP A 701 -41.39 32.42 -10.78
C TRP A 701 -41.54 31.36 -9.69
N THR A 702 -42.52 31.57 -8.82
CA THR A 702 -43.02 30.59 -7.87
C THR A 702 -43.97 29.63 -8.58
N TRP A 703 -43.81 28.32 -8.39
CA TRP A 703 -44.89 27.35 -8.63
C TRP A 703 -45.01 26.35 -7.49
N ARG A 704 -46.23 26.29 -6.96
CA ARG A 704 -46.70 25.46 -5.84
C ARG A 704 -46.73 23.98 -6.21
N TYR A 705 -46.18 23.14 -5.34
CA TYR A 705 -46.36 21.69 -5.36
C TYR A 705 -47.81 21.31 -5.02
N THR A 706 -48.48 20.56 -5.90
CA THR A 706 -49.68 19.78 -5.53
C THR A 706 -49.36 18.30 -5.67
N LYS A 707 -49.37 17.60 -4.51
CA LYS A 707 -49.29 16.14 -4.43
C LYS A 707 -50.62 15.54 -4.89
N ARG A 708 -50.59 14.61 -5.85
CA ARG A 708 -51.55 13.50 -5.92
C ARG A 708 -50.82 12.19 -6.23
N ARG A 709 -50.99 11.23 -5.30
CA ARG A 709 -50.64 9.82 -5.46
C ARG A 709 -51.66 9.17 -6.39
N TYR A 710 -51.19 8.39 -7.36
CA TYR A 710 -51.89 7.19 -7.82
C TYR A 710 -50.87 6.08 -8.02
N TRP A 711 -51.11 4.96 -7.34
CA TRP A 711 -50.44 3.69 -7.56
C TRP A 711 -51.03 3.04 -8.81
N THR A 712 -50.18 2.59 -9.73
CA THR A 712 -50.47 1.45 -10.61
C THR A 712 -49.18 0.70 -10.93
N ARG A 713 -49.25 -0.62 -10.78
CA ARG A 713 -48.29 -1.64 -11.19
C ARG A 713 -48.11 -1.65 -12.71
N ASN A 714 -46.95 -2.14 -13.15
CA ASN A 714 -46.47 -2.34 -14.53
C ASN A 714 -45.88 -1.12 -15.22
N MET A 715 -44.54 -1.00 -15.19
CA MET A 715 -43.77 -0.53 -16.34
C MET A 715 -42.40 -1.19 -16.36
N SER A 716 -42.22 -2.10 -17.31
CA SER A 716 -40.94 -2.35 -17.97
C SER A 716 -40.46 -1.04 -18.61
N SER A 717 -39.45 -0.41 -18.05
CA SER A 717 -38.82 0.77 -18.63
C SER A 717 -37.37 0.46 -18.99
N SER A 718 -37.19 0.01 -20.23
CA SER A 718 -35.91 0.02 -20.93
C SER A 718 -35.49 1.48 -21.13
N PHE A 719 -34.40 1.91 -20.48
CA PHE A 719 -33.83 3.23 -20.70
C PHE A 719 -32.63 3.14 -21.65
N VAL A 720 -32.84 3.61 -22.89
CA VAL A 720 -31.75 3.98 -23.79
C VAL A 720 -31.19 5.31 -23.29
N ILE A 721 -29.96 5.32 -22.76
CA ILE A 721 -29.24 6.58 -22.50
C ILE A 721 -28.82 7.15 -23.85
N GLY A 722 -29.68 7.98 -24.43
CA GLY A 722 -29.29 8.93 -25.47
C GLY A 722 -28.52 10.08 -24.83
N LEU A 723 -27.20 10.07 -24.90
CA LEU A 723 -26.37 11.25 -24.63
C LEU A 723 -26.57 12.26 -25.78
N ASP A 724 -27.58 13.12 -25.65
CA ASP A 724 -27.71 14.33 -26.49
C ASP A 724 -26.88 15.44 -25.82
N LEU A 725 -25.59 15.52 -26.18
CA LEU A 725 -24.69 16.61 -25.79
C LEU A 725 -25.10 17.89 -26.53
N ARG A 726 -26.06 18.64 -25.98
CA ARG A 726 -26.33 20.02 -26.40
C ARG A 726 -25.45 20.98 -25.60
N VAL A 727 -24.38 21.44 -26.24
CA VAL A 727 -23.58 22.59 -25.82
C VAL A 727 -24.42 23.84 -26.07
N ARG A 728 -24.70 24.64 -25.02
CA ARG A 728 -25.07 26.06 -25.18
C ARG A 728 -23.96 26.90 -24.57
N ALA A 729 -23.51 27.84 -25.39
CA ALA A 729 -22.37 28.74 -25.19
C ALA A 729 -22.46 29.59 -23.92
#